data_AF-A0A8H2JPH6-F1
#
_entry.id   AF-A0A8H2JPH6-F1
#
_cell.length_a   1.000
_cell.length_b   1.000
_cell.length_c   1.000
_cell.angle_alpha   90.00
_cell.angle_beta   90.00
_cell.angle_gamma   90.00
#
_symmetry.space_group_name_H-M   'P 1'
#
loop_
_entity.id
_entity.type
_entity.pdbx_description
1 polymer ?
#
loop_
_entity_poly.entity_id
_entity_poly.type
_entity_poly.pdbx_seq_one_letter_code
_entity_poly.pdbx_strand_id
1 'polypeptide(L)'
;MFYFSIINGIDMTIKKHCLFMLFISKVLFFSLLFMGSALAQPPSDQAVSSNQVQQLLSANNEVIDTEIVISLSAKIIKNKQYYSNDMLAKIYLLLARVASNQGNINNVFEYVQQGISANSVDKKVHLALLLKLAEVYMARKEYELLLEVAQVAVSKSELTHSLKYQLLSLSYRSVAFSMLGQHQQAFADLQKVEQGISQSKLTEHTELLTILALAYHHLSDYQTSLTMELKILKLKFEMDQTVNIDKTYLYLGYAYFYLLRFDDAYNAFWQARKVSENNNAVINIAHANKGLALVLIIQQQFEQALEPLAQAIDTFNQYNMFTDRIESMTALVKVKLGVNKTAEGYALLTQVVELLDGKEMSVDYTGFYRMVAEMHFAQKDYLAAYRWREKYSQVLLSKLTYKRKYASTLQGLTHLSVKSPIKETPEETSSKAAKKLAIKLAQSSALSSSFVEKYQKQHVIIITLSTVLCLLLTLLVAFYLRFKTQQSNQTYQDIEKKRYAIDSPLQTKYYYQLAFKKARKFKYPISIGYLVIDNWQALVFHFNKKNINEVTKEVASIINEHITDFDYAGLFHEGEYLLVFEHESRKKVNEKLVKIIQALNTRAFANLGGFSLTMKYSLNTPDYTDIDPLLFLARVTDRSNVK
;
A
#
# COMPACT_ATOMS: atom_id res chain seq x y z
N MET A 1 -16.78 -13.86 62.81
CA MET A 1 -15.45 -13.38 62.37
C MET A 1 -15.35 -13.37 60.84
N PHE A 2 -16.27 -12.70 60.12
CA PHE A 2 -16.29 -12.68 58.65
C PHE A 2 -16.85 -11.39 58.01
N TYR A 3 -16.92 -10.28 58.76
CA TYR A 3 -17.42 -9.00 58.24
C TYR A 3 -16.37 -7.89 58.11
N PHE A 4 -15.09 -8.17 58.38
CA PHE A 4 -14.02 -7.16 58.38
C PHE A 4 -13.12 -7.18 57.12
N SER A 5 -13.40 -8.02 56.12
CA SER A 5 -12.47 -8.24 54.98
C SER A 5 -12.87 -7.53 53.67
N ILE A 6 -14.13 -7.11 53.49
CA ILE A 6 -14.61 -6.61 52.19
C ILE A 6 -14.44 -5.08 52.03
N ILE A 7 -14.46 -4.33 53.14
CA ILE A 7 -14.38 -2.85 53.08
C ILE A 7 -12.95 -2.36 52.78
N ASN A 8 -11.92 -3.07 53.24
CA ASN A 8 -10.52 -2.68 52.98
C ASN A 8 -10.01 -3.00 51.56
N GLY A 9 -10.65 -3.94 50.84
CA GLY A 9 -10.26 -4.28 49.46
C GLY A 9 -10.69 -3.23 48.43
N ILE A 10 -11.86 -2.60 48.66
CA ILE A 10 -12.42 -1.55 47.78
C ILE A 10 -11.68 -0.23 48.00
N ASP A 11 -11.33 0.10 49.24
CA ASP A 11 -10.61 1.35 49.55
C ASP A 11 -9.18 1.34 48.98
N MET A 12 -8.51 0.19 48.96
CA MET A 12 -7.16 0.05 48.43
C MET A 12 -7.08 0.09 46.89
N THR A 13 -8.15 -0.33 46.19
CA THR A 13 -8.25 -0.23 44.72
C THR A 13 -8.59 1.19 44.26
N ILE A 14 -9.45 1.90 45.00
CA ILE A 14 -9.77 3.31 44.75
C ILE A 14 -8.54 4.19 45.00
N LYS A 15 -7.79 3.96 46.09
CA LYS A 15 -6.52 4.68 46.36
C LYS A 15 -5.47 4.48 45.27
N LYS A 16 -5.33 3.25 44.75
CA LYS A 16 -4.41 2.94 43.64
C LYS A 16 -4.85 3.58 42.32
N HIS A 17 -6.14 3.60 42.01
CA HIS A 17 -6.66 4.30 40.83
C HIS A 17 -6.49 5.82 40.95
N CYS A 18 -6.69 6.39 42.14
CA CYS A 18 -6.51 7.81 42.38
C CYS A 18 -5.04 8.24 42.28
N LEU A 19 -4.11 7.42 42.82
CA LEU A 19 -2.66 7.62 42.66
C LEU A 19 -2.21 7.47 41.20
N PHE A 20 -2.79 6.54 40.44
CA PHE A 20 -2.51 6.35 39.03
C PHE A 20 -3.02 7.53 38.18
N MET A 21 -4.23 8.04 38.48
CA MET A 21 -4.78 9.24 37.83
C MET A 21 -4.00 10.50 38.18
N LEU A 22 -3.51 10.64 39.42
CA LEU A 22 -2.61 11.72 39.82
C LEU A 22 -1.24 11.62 39.13
N PHE A 23 -0.73 10.40 38.92
CA PHE A 23 0.50 10.17 38.17
C PHE A 23 0.32 10.53 36.68
N ILE A 24 -0.76 10.08 36.04
CA ILE A 24 -1.08 10.44 34.66
C ILE A 24 -1.32 11.94 34.51
N SER A 25 -2.01 12.57 35.46
CA SER A 25 -2.21 14.03 35.48
C SER A 25 -0.89 14.78 35.63
N LYS A 26 0.03 14.32 36.50
CA LYS A 26 1.37 14.90 36.63
C LYS A 26 2.21 14.71 35.37
N VAL A 27 2.15 13.55 34.71
CA VAL A 27 2.86 13.30 33.44
C VAL A 27 2.30 14.15 32.31
N LEU A 28 0.98 14.30 32.23
CA LEU A 28 0.31 15.20 31.27
C LEU A 28 0.65 16.66 31.56
N PHE A 29 0.66 17.09 32.82
CA PHE A 29 1.03 18.45 33.21
C PHE A 29 2.51 18.73 32.96
N PHE A 30 3.40 17.76 33.16
CA PHE A 30 4.82 17.86 32.80
C PHE A 30 5.01 17.91 31.27
N SER A 31 4.20 17.17 30.50
CA SER A 31 4.23 17.24 29.03
C SER A 31 3.68 18.56 28.47
N LEU A 32 2.73 19.18 29.17
CA LEU A 32 2.17 20.50 28.81
C LEU A 32 3.11 21.65 29.21
N LEU A 33 3.87 21.51 30.30
CA LEU A 33 4.90 22.48 30.70
C LEU A 33 6.11 22.50 29.75
N PHE A 34 6.39 21.40 29.03
CA PHE A 34 7.39 21.38 27.95
C PHE A 34 6.88 21.87 26.59
N MET A 35 5.58 22.19 26.46
CA MET A 35 5.04 22.88 25.27
C MET A 35 5.01 24.41 25.40
N GLY A 36 5.34 24.95 26.57
CA GLY A 36 5.51 26.38 26.77
C GLY A 36 6.93 26.83 26.43
N SER A 37 7.05 27.71 25.44
CA SER A 37 8.26 28.42 24.99
C SER A 37 9.35 27.61 24.30
N ALA A 38 9.03 27.06 23.13
CA ALA A 38 9.90 27.23 21.98
C ALA A 38 9.15 28.09 20.96
N LEU A 39 9.23 29.42 21.10
CA LEU A 39 9.06 30.32 19.96
C LEU A 39 10.19 29.94 18.99
N ALA A 40 9.96 28.93 18.15
CA ALA A 40 10.85 28.57 17.09
C ALA A 40 11.01 29.83 16.22
N GLN A 41 12.21 30.41 16.23
CA GLN A 41 12.59 31.38 15.21
C GLN A 41 12.23 30.78 13.84
N PRO A 42 11.75 31.59 12.87
CA PRO A 42 11.54 31.08 11.53
C PRO A 42 12.80 30.33 11.08
N PRO A 43 12.67 29.11 10.53
CA PRO A 43 13.83 28.29 10.19
C PRO A 43 14.75 29.11 9.30
N SER A 44 16.04 29.13 9.63
CA SER A 44 17.01 29.89 8.84
C SER A 44 16.91 29.48 7.36
N ASP A 45 17.15 30.42 6.45
CA ASP A 45 17.14 30.17 5.01
C ASP A 45 17.98 28.94 4.59
N GLN A 46 19.04 28.65 5.33
CA GLN A 46 19.90 27.48 5.17
C GLN A 46 19.20 26.17 5.56
N ALA A 47 18.45 26.15 6.66
CA ALA A 47 17.68 24.99 7.10
C ALA A 47 16.53 24.68 6.14
N VAL A 48 15.85 25.72 5.64
CA VAL A 48 14.81 25.57 4.61
C VAL A 48 15.39 24.97 3.33
N SER A 49 16.50 25.54 2.83
CA SER A 49 17.17 25.05 1.62
C SER A 49 17.67 23.61 1.79
N SER A 50 18.23 23.27 2.95
CA SER A 50 18.70 21.91 3.25
C SER A 50 17.57 20.88 3.29
N ASN A 51 16.43 21.25 3.89
CA ASN A 51 15.23 20.40 3.92
C ASN A 51 14.67 20.17 2.51
N GLN A 52 14.64 21.21 1.67
CA GLN A 52 14.21 21.09 0.28
C GLN A 52 15.10 20.12 -0.52
N VAL A 53 16.42 20.19 -0.35
CA VAL A 53 17.32 19.23 -1.01
C VAL A 53 17.06 17.80 -0.55
N GLN A 54 16.85 17.60 0.75
CA GLN A 54 16.58 16.26 1.28
C GLN A 54 15.25 15.70 0.74
N GLN A 55 14.23 16.54 0.60
CA GLN A 55 12.96 16.19 -0.03
C GLN A 55 13.14 15.80 -1.50
N LEU A 56 13.88 16.61 -2.27
CA LEU A 56 14.16 16.35 -3.69
C LEU A 56 15.00 15.06 -3.89
N LEU A 57 15.92 14.75 -2.97
CA LEU A 57 16.70 13.51 -3.03
C LEU A 57 15.86 12.26 -2.75
N SER A 58 14.80 12.41 -1.96
CA SER A 58 13.85 11.34 -1.65
C SER A 58 12.79 11.12 -2.74
N ALA A 59 12.62 12.09 -3.63
CA ALA A 59 11.72 11.96 -4.78
C ALA A 59 12.25 10.96 -5.81
N ASN A 60 11.34 10.43 -6.65
CA ASN A 60 11.73 9.56 -7.76
C ASN A 60 12.67 10.31 -8.72
N ASN A 61 13.78 9.68 -9.10
CA ASN A 61 14.81 10.24 -9.98
C ASN A 61 14.25 10.77 -11.30
N GLU A 62 13.17 10.18 -11.80
CA GLU A 62 12.56 10.57 -13.08
C GLU A 62 11.61 11.78 -12.96
N VAL A 63 11.15 12.14 -11.76
CA VAL A 63 10.13 13.18 -11.54
C VAL A 63 10.71 14.42 -10.84
N ILE A 64 12.01 14.63 -10.98
CA ILE A 64 12.69 15.75 -10.33
C ILE A 64 12.38 17.04 -11.10
N ASP A 65 11.79 18.02 -10.41
CA ASP A 65 11.55 19.35 -10.96
C ASP A 65 12.88 20.05 -11.28
N THR A 66 13.10 20.26 -12.58
CA THR A 66 14.33 20.82 -13.12
C THR A 66 14.55 22.27 -12.70
N GLU A 67 13.50 23.10 -12.72
CA GLU A 67 13.60 24.52 -12.39
C GLU A 67 13.88 24.74 -10.90
N ILE A 68 13.20 23.96 -10.05
CA ILE A 68 13.44 23.99 -8.60
C ILE A 68 14.88 23.56 -8.30
N VAL A 69 15.38 22.47 -8.90
CA VAL A 69 16.76 22.04 -8.67
C VAL A 69 17.77 23.07 -9.15
N ILE A 70 17.60 23.65 -10.33
CA ILE A 70 18.52 24.66 -10.86
C ILE A 70 18.55 25.90 -9.96
N SER A 71 17.37 26.42 -9.59
CA SER A 71 17.26 27.62 -8.75
C SER A 71 17.85 27.41 -7.35
N LEU A 72 17.56 26.27 -6.71
CA LEU A 72 18.09 25.89 -5.40
C LEU A 72 19.60 25.66 -5.43
N SER A 73 20.09 24.97 -6.47
CA SER A 73 21.52 24.74 -6.65
C SER A 73 22.27 26.04 -6.86
N ALA A 74 21.75 26.97 -7.66
CA ALA A 74 22.35 28.29 -7.85
C ALA A 74 22.44 29.06 -6.52
N LYS A 75 21.38 29.03 -5.70
CA LYS A 75 21.36 29.67 -4.36
C LYS A 75 22.42 29.08 -3.43
N ILE A 76 22.57 27.75 -3.39
CA ILE A 76 23.50 27.05 -2.50
C ILE A 76 24.94 27.19 -2.99
N ILE A 77 25.21 27.00 -4.28
CA ILE A 77 26.56 27.08 -4.86
C ILE A 77 27.14 28.49 -4.73
N LYS A 78 26.32 29.53 -4.97
CA LYS A 78 26.73 30.94 -4.76
C LYS A 78 27.16 31.19 -3.30
N ASN A 79 26.55 30.49 -2.36
CA ASN A 79 26.75 30.64 -0.93
C ASN A 79 27.51 29.44 -0.32
N LYS A 80 28.32 28.73 -1.10
CA LYS A 80 28.92 27.43 -0.74
C LYS A 80 29.68 27.42 0.59
N GLN A 81 30.26 28.56 0.99
CA GLN A 81 30.98 28.71 2.27
C GLN A 81 30.09 28.49 3.51
N TYR A 82 28.77 28.58 3.36
CA TYR A 82 27.81 28.43 4.44
C TYR A 82 27.16 27.04 4.50
N TYR A 83 27.57 26.13 3.62
CA TYR A 83 26.99 24.78 3.52
C TYR A 83 28.06 23.72 3.70
N SER A 84 27.67 22.57 4.26
CA SER A 84 28.58 21.46 4.46
C SER A 84 28.97 20.79 3.13
N ASN A 85 30.11 20.10 3.14
CA ASN A 85 30.56 19.26 2.03
C ASN A 85 29.51 18.22 1.61
N ASP A 86 28.83 17.59 2.58
CA ASP A 86 27.70 16.69 2.34
C ASP A 86 26.56 17.39 1.59
N MET A 87 26.26 18.64 1.96
CA MET A 87 25.20 19.40 1.30
C MET A 87 25.56 19.73 -0.16
N LEU A 88 26.81 20.10 -0.40
CA LEU A 88 27.33 20.37 -1.74
C LEU A 88 27.30 19.11 -2.62
N ALA A 89 27.75 17.96 -2.09
CA ALA A 89 27.71 16.69 -2.82
C ALA A 89 26.29 16.27 -3.19
N LYS A 90 25.33 16.47 -2.28
CA LYS A 90 23.90 16.22 -2.50
C LYS A 90 23.32 17.11 -3.61
N ILE A 91 23.67 18.39 -3.65
CA ILE A 91 23.27 19.31 -4.72
C ILE A 91 23.84 18.89 -6.07
N TYR A 92 25.13 18.57 -6.12
CA TYR A 92 25.75 18.11 -7.36
C TYR A 92 25.17 16.78 -7.85
N LEU A 93 24.79 15.88 -6.93
CA LEU A 93 24.04 14.67 -7.28
C LEU A 93 22.66 14.98 -7.89
N LEU A 94 21.92 15.96 -7.36
CA LEU A 94 20.65 16.39 -7.94
C LEU A 94 20.83 16.99 -9.33
N LEU A 95 21.82 17.87 -9.50
CA LEU A 95 22.17 18.43 -10.81
C LEU A 95 22.55 17.35 -11.83
N ALA A 96 23.33 16.34 -11.40
CA ALA A 96 23.67 15.20 -12.24
C ALA A 96 22.43 14.36 -12.63
N ARG A 97 21.46 14.19 -11.73
CA ARG A 97 20.19 13.51 -12.06
C ARG A 97 19.37 14.28 -13.08
N VAL A 98 19.25 15.59 -12.91
CA VAL A 98 18.56 16.48 -13.86
C VAL A 98 19.25 16.44 -15.24
N ALA A 99 20.58 16.58 -15.26
CA ALA A 99 21.35 16.49 -16.50
C ALA A 99 21.19 15.13 -17.19
N SER A 100 21.16 14.03 -16.43
CA SER A 100 20.90 12.69 -16.96
C SER A 100 19.51 12.61 -17.58
N ASN A 101 18.46 13.11 -16.92
CA ASN A 101 17.10 13.14 -17.49
C ASN A 101 17.03 13.93 -18.80
N GLN A 102 17.77 15.02 -18.90
CA GLN A 102 17.88 15.83 -20.12
C GLN A 102 18.72 15.18 -21.24
N GLY A 103 19.42 14.08 -20.95
CA GLY A 103 20.36 13.44 -21.90
C GLY A 103 21.75 14.10 -21.95
N ASN A 104 22.03 15.09 -21.09
CA ASN A 104 23.29 15.84 -21.12
C ASN A 104 24.41 15.13 -20.35
N ILE A 105 25.01 14.12 -20.98
CA ILE A 105 26.09 13.31 -20.37
C ILE A 105 27.33 14.14 -20.00
N ASN A 106 27.61 15.25 -20.71
CA ASN A 106 28.72 16.13 -20.37
C ASN A 106 28.49 16.85 -19.04
N ASN A 107 27.30 17.42 -18.84
CA ASN A 107 26.93 18.03 -17.56
C ASN A 107 26.84 16.98 -16.44
N VAL A 108 26.36 15.77 -16.72
CA VAL A 108 26.40 14.66 -15.74
C VAL A 108 27.84 14.46 -15.28
N PHE A 109 28.79 14.35 -16.20
CA PHE A 109 30.19 14.18 -15.85
C PHE A 109 30.73 15.32 -14.98
N GLU A 110 30.52 16.57 -15.40
CA GLU A 110 31.01 17.74 -14.65
C GLU A 110 30.45 17.80 -13.24
N TYR A 111 29.12 17.66 -13.08
CA TYR A 111 28.49 17.70 -11.77
C TYR A 111 28.92 16.52 -10.90
N VAL A 112 29.06 15.33 -11.46
CA VAL A 112 29.54 14.17 -10.70
C VAL A 112 30.98 14.38 -10.21
N GLN A 113 31.87 14.93 -11.04
CA GLN A 113 33.24 15.24 -10.63
C GLN A 113 33.29 16.27 -9.50
N GLN A 114 32.45 17.32 -9.58
CA GLN A 114 32.32 18.32 -8.52
C GLN A 114 31.73 17.71 -7.23
N GLY A 115 30.72 16.84 -7.35
CA GLY A 115 30.11 16.14 -6.24
C GLY A 115 31.04 15.17 -5.52
N ILE A 116 31.86 14.42 -6.27
CA ILE A 116 32.89 13.53 -5.70
C ILE A 116 33.96 14.36 -4.99
N SER A 117 34.41 15.46 -5.62
CA SER A 117 35.43 16.36 -5.08
C SER A 117 34.98 17.09 -3.80
N ALA A 118 33.67 17.24 -3.59
CA ALA A 118 33.13 17.77 -2.33
C ALA A 118 33.41 16.87 -1.13
N ASN A 119 33.80 15.60 -1.32
CA ASN A 119 34.22 14.67 -0.25
C ASN A 119 33.18 14.51 0.87
N SER A 120 31.95 14.17 0.49
CA SER A 120 30.85 13.84 1.42
C SER A 120 31.19 12.65 2.32
N VAL A 121 30.81 12.76 3.60
CA VAL A 121 30.88 11.66 4.57
C VAL A 121 29.74 10.67 4.36
N ASP A 122 28.59 11.13 3.84
CA ASP A 122 27.49 10.24 3.45
C ASP A 122 27.89 9.25 2.35
N LYS A 123 28.12 8.00 2.77
CA LYS A 123 28.49 6.88 1.90
C LYS A 123 27.47 6.60 0.80
N LYS A 124 26.17 6.84 1.04
CA LYS A 124 25.12 6.58 0.03
C LYS A 124 25.17 7.63 -1.07
N VAL A 125 25.37 8.90 -0.71
CA VAL A 125 25.55 9.98 -1.70
C VAL A 125 26.79 9.71 -2.55
N HIS A 126 27.89 9.33 -1.91
CA HIS A 126 29.12 8.98 -2.64
C HIS A 126 28.92 7.79 -3.59
N LEU A 127 28.24 6.73 -3.16
CA LEU A 127 27.88 5.59 -4.03
C LEU A 127 26.99 6.02 -5.20
N ALA A 128 25.99 6.87 -4.97
CA ALA A 128 25.13 7.37 -6.04
C ALA A 128 25.91 8.20 -7.08
N LEU A 129 26.89 8.99 -6.65
CA LEU A 129 27.78 9.72 -7.54
C LEU A 129 28.67 8.77 -8.35
N LEU A 130 29.23 7.72 -7.74
CA LEU A 130 30.00 6.70 -8.47
C LEU A 130 29.15 5.98 -9.53
N LEU A 131 27.89 5.64 -9.22
CA LEU A 131 26.99 5.04 -10.21
C LEU A 131 26.66 5.99 -11.36
N LYS A 132 26.51 7.29 -11.10
CA LYS A 132 26.36 8.30 -12.17
C LYS A 132 27.64 8.47 -13.00
N LEU A 133 28.81 8.33 -12.40
CA LEU A 133 30.06 8.30 -13.14
C LEU A 133 30.15 7.06 -14.05
N ALA A 134 29.70 5.90 -13.54
CA ALA A 134 29.59 4.67 -14.33
C ALA A 134 28.62 4.85 -15.53
N GLU A 135 27.48 5.51 -15.34
CA GLU A 135 26.56 5.87 -16.44
C GLU A 135 27.28 6.66 -17.55
N VAL A 136 28.11 7.64 -17.18
CA VAL A 136 28.89 8.45 -18.13
C VAL A 136 29.88 7.58 -18.90
N TYR A 137 30.69 6.77 -18.22
CA TYR A 137 31.71 5.95 -18.88
C TYR A 137 31.08 4.87 -19.77
N MET A 138 29.92 4.34 -19.39
CA MET A 138 29.15 3.46 -20.26
C MET A 138 28.67 4.19 -21.52
N ALA A 139 28.07 5.38 -21.39
CA ALA A 139 27.59 6.17 -22.52
C ALA A 139 28.71 6.59 -23.47
N ARG A 140 29.91 6.88 -22.93
CA ARG A 140 31.12 7.21 -23.70
C ARG A 140 31.86 6.00 -24.27
N LYS A 141 31.42 4.78 -23.95
CA LYS A 141 32.08 3.51 -24.32
C LYS A 141 33.50 3.37 -23.74
N GLU A 142 33.78 4.03 -22.62
CA GLU A 142 35.07 4.01 -21.90
C GLU A 142 35.08 2.85 -20.90
N TYR A 143 35.10 1.61 -21.41
CA TYR A 143 34.81 0.41 -20.60
C TYR A 143 35.86 0.07 -19.54
N GLU A 144 37.12 0.46 -19.73
CA GLU A 144 38.16 0.28 -18.71
C GLU A 144 37.91 1.19 -17.50
N LEU A 145 37.61 2.47 -17.74
CA LEU A 145 37.25 3.42 -16.68
C LEU A 145 35.92 3.04 -16.00
N LEU A 146 34.97 2.50 -16.77
CA LEU A 146 33.75 1.92 -16.22
C LEU A 146 34.07 0.76 -15.25
N LEU A 147 34.99 -0.13 -15.62
CA LEU A 147 35.40 -1.25 -14.78
C LEU A 147 36.01 -0.76 -13.46
N GLU A 148 36.94 0.19 -13.53
CA GLU A 148 37.59 0.78 -12.35
C GLU A 148 36.56 1.37 -11.37
N VAL A 149 35.67 2.23 -11.87
CA VAL A 149 34.63 2.86 -11.02
C VAL A 149 33.65 1.83 -10.46
N ALA A 150 33.23 0.85 -11.27
CA ALA A 150 32.31 -0.17 -10.82
C ALA A 150 32.93 -1.09 -9.74
N GLN A 151 34.23 -1.39 -9.83
CA GLN A 151 34.94 -2.14 -8.78
C GLN A 151 34.97 -1.37 -7.45
N VAL A 152 35.27 -0.06 -7.49
CA VAL A 152 35.22 0.80 -6.31
C VAL A 152 33.80 0.86 -5.74
N ALA A 153 32.78 0.98 -6.59
CA ALA A 153 31.39 1.02 -6.15
C ALA A 153 30.96 -0.31 -5.47
N VAL A 154 31.31 -1.47 -6.04
CA VAL A 154 31.01 -2.78 -5.44
C VAL A 154 31.62 -2.90 -4.05
N SER A 155 32.94 -2.67 -3.93
CA SER A 155 33.63 -2.77 -2.63
C SER A 155 33.05 -1.84 -1.56
N LYS A 156 32.71 -0.60 -1.92
CA LYS A 156 32.07 0.34 -0.97
C LYS A 156 30.63 -0.02 -0.64
N SER A 157 29.89 -0.60 -1.59
CA SER A 157 28.49 -0.99 -1.38
C SER A 157 28.36 -2.15 -0.38
N GLU A 158 29.30 -3.10 -0.40
CA GLU A 158 29.37 -4.22 0.56
C GLU A 158 29.53 -3.71 2.00
N LEU A 159 30.34 -2.66 2.20
CA LEU A 159 30.56 -2.00 3.49
C LEU A 159 29.37 -1.17 3.98
N THR A 160 28.46 -0.77 3.09
CA THR A 160 27.32 0.10 3.41
C THR A 160 26.04 -0.72 3.67
N HIS A 161 26.07 -2.04 3.43
CA HIS A 161 24.95 -2.97 3.55
C HIS A 161 23.67 -2.51 2.81
N SER A 162 23.83 -1.76 1.72
CA SER A 162 22.71 -1.33 0.89
C SER A 162 22.57 -2.23 -0.34
N LEU A 163 21.58 -3.13 -0.28
CA LEU A 163 21.29 -4.08 -1.36
C LEU A 163 21.10 -3.39 -2.71
N LYS A 164 20.39 -2.24 -2.75
CA LYS A 164 20.20 -1.44 -3.96
C LYS A 164 21.52 -1.07 -4.64
N TYR A 165 22.42 -0.40 -3.90
CA TYR A 165 23.69 0.04 -4.46
C TYR A 165 24.60 -1.14 -4.82
N GLN A 166 24.52 -2.23 -4.07
CA GLN A 166 25.25 -3.45 -4.38
C GLN A 166 24.79 -4.05 -5.72
N LEU A 167 23.48 -4.18 -5.93
CA LEU A 167 22.91 -4.71 -7.18
C LEU A 167 23.28 -3.83 -8.38
N LEU A 168 23.12 -2.50 -8.27
CA LEU A 168 23.47 -1.57 -9.35
C LEU A 168 24.97 -1.59 -9.67
N SER A 169 25.83 -1.64 -8.65
CA SER A 169 27.29 -1.70 -8.85
C SER A 169 27.72 -2.99 -9.52
N LEU A 170 27.14 -4.14 -9.11
CA LEU A 170 27.37 -5.43 -9.76
C LEU A 170 26.88 -5.43 -11.21
N SER A 171 25.73 -4.79 -11.50
CA SER A 171 25.26 -4.63 -12.87
C SER A 171 26.26 -3.87 -13.73
N TYR A 172 26.71 -2.67 -13.33
CA TYR A 172 27.71 -1.93 -14.09
C TYR A 172 29.02 -2.70 -14.28
N ARG A 173 29.49 -3.42 -13.25
CA ARG A 173 30.71 -4.22 -13.36
C ARG A 173 30.54 -5.39 -14.32
N SER A 174 29.38 -6.05 -14.30
CA SER A 174 29.05 -7.10 -15.26
C SER A 174 29.04 -6.60 -16.70
N VAL A 175 28.56 -5.37 -16.92
CA VAL A 175 28.60 -4.70 -18.23
C VAL A 175 30.04 -4.47 -18.66
N ALA A 176 30.86 -3.88 -17.80
CA ALA A 176 32.28 -3.62 -18.08
C ALA A 176 33.02 -4.92 -18.45
N PHE A 177 32.85 -5.97 -17.64
CA PHE A 177 33.42 -7.29 -17.92
C PHE A 177 32.94 -7.85 -19.27
N SER A 178 31.65 -7.74 -19.57
CA SER A 178 31.13 -8.23 -20.85
C SER A 178 31.71 -7.46 -22.05
N MET A 179 31.90 -6.15 -21.93
CA MET A 179 32.47 -5.30 -22.99
C MET A 179 33.96 -5.56 -23.22
N LEU A 180 34.68 -5.93 -22.15
CA LEU A 180 36.10 -6.27 -22.18
C LEU A 180 36.36 -7.75 -22.53
N GLY A 181 35.32 -8.53 -22.84
CA GLY A 181 35.42 -9.96 -23.19
C GLY A 181 35.59 -10.90 -21.99
N GLN A 182 35.49 -10.40 -20.77
CA GLN A 182 35.60 -11.15 -19.52
C GLN A 182 34.26 -11.81 -19.12
N HIS A 183 33.74 -12.67 -20.00
CA HIS A 183 32.37 -13.19 -19.90
C HIS A 183 32.07 -14.04 -18.66
N GLN A 184 33.07 -14.76 -18.14
CA GLN A 184 32.92 -15.56 -16.92
C GLN A 184 32.68 -14.67 -15.68
N GLN A 185 33.41 -13.56 -15.57
CA GLN A 185 33.24 -12.60 -14.48
C GLN A 185 31.92 -11.84 -14.60
N ALA A 186 31.55 -11.46 -15.84
CA ALA A 186 30.24 -10.87 -16.12
C ALA A 186 29.09 -11.79 -15.68
N PHE A 187 29.17 -13.08 -16.03
CA PHE A 187 28.16 -14.07 -15.63
C PHE A 187 28.07 -14.23 -14.11
N ALA A 188 29.22 -14.31 -13.41
CA ALA A 188 29.26 -14.42 -11.96
C ALA A 188 28.60 -13.21 -11.25
N ASP A 189 28.84 -11.99 -11.75
CA ASP A 189 28.17 -10.79 -11.21
C ASP A 189 26.67 -10.81 -11.47
N LEU A 190 26.23 -11.24 -12.66
CA LEU A 190 24.80 -11.36 -12.98
C LEU A 190 24.10 -12.42 -12.13
N GLN A 191 24.77 -13.53 -11.78
CA GLN A 191 24.22 -14.52 -10.85
C GLN A 191 23.98 -13.94 -9.45
N LYS A 192 24.91 -13.13 -8.94
CA LYS A 192 24.73 -12.41 -7.68
C LYS A 192 23.56 -11.42 -7.76
N VAL A 193 23.43 -10.74 -8.90
CA VAL A 193 22.30 -9.84 -9.16
C VAL A 193 20.96 -10.60 -9.13
N GLU A 194 20.85 -11.76 -9.78
CA GLU A 194 19.64 -12.58 -9.76
C GLU A 194 19.26 -13.05 -8.36
N GLN A 195 20.25 -13.50 -7.58
CA GLN A 195 20.05 -13.93 -6.20
C GLN A 195 19.54 -12.78 -5.32
N GLY A 196 20.17 -11.61 -5.40
CA GLY A 196 19.77 -10.46 -4.59
C GLY A 196 18.42 -9.86 -5.01
N ILE A 197 18.07 -9.91 -6.31
CA ILE A 197 16.73 -9.53 -6.80
C ILE A 197 15.65 -10.41 -6.17
N SER A 198 15.87 -11.73 -6.13
CA SER A 198 14.91 -12.70 -5.58
C SER A 198 14.62 -12.49 -4.09
N GLN A 199 15.54 -11.85 -3.36
CA GLN A 199 15.41 -11.55 -1.93
C GLN A 199 14.83 -10.16 -1.66
N SER A 200 14.58 -9.39 -2.71
CA SER A 200 14.20 -7.98 -2.60
C SER A 200 12.75 -7.75 -3.03
N LYS A 201 12.04 -6.85 -2.34
CA LYS A 201 10.66 -6.44 -2.67
C LYS A 201 10.59 -5.49 -3.90
N LEU A 202 11.60 -5.51 -4.76
CA LEU A 202 12.03 -4.34 -5.53
C LEU A 202 10.98 -3.85 -6.55
N THR A 203 10.48 -2.66 -6.29
CA THR A 203 9.98 -1.71 -7.28
C THR A 203 11.12 -1.06 -8.09
N GLU A 204 12.39 -1.44 -7.90
CA GLU A 204 13.58 -0.80 -8.48
C GLU A 204 14.25 -1.61 -9.62
N HIS A 205 13.54 -2.56 -10.23
CA HIS A 205 14.11 -3.38 -11.31
C HIS A 205 14.31 -2.60 -12.62
N THR A 206 13.58 -1.52 -12.87
CA THR A 206 13.65 -0.78 -14.14
C THR A 206 15.03 -0.19 -14.41
N GLU A 207 15.67 0.43 -13.42
CA GLU A 207 17.02 1.02 -13.54
C GLU A 207 18.07 -0.06 -13.83
N LEU A 208 18.03 -1.16 -13.07
CA LEU A 208 18.94 -2.29 -13.26
C LEU A 208 18.78 -2.95 -14.63
N LEU A 209 17.53 -3.21 -15.04
CA LEU A 209 17.23 -3.79 -16.35
C LEU A 209 17.66 -2.87 -17.48
N THR A 210 17.52 -1.54 -17.30
CA THR A 210 17.99 -0.55 -18.27
C THR A 210 19.51 -0.64 -18.45
N ILE A 211 20.29 -0.69 -17.37
CA ILE A 211 21.76 -0.85 -17.45
C ILE A 211 22.13 -2.09 -18.28
N LEU A 212 21.44 -3.20 -18.05
CA LEU A 212 21.70 -4.45 -18.79
C LEU A 212 21.24 -4.35 -20.26
N ALA A 213 20.10 -3.73 -20.55
CA ALA A 213 19.61 -3.55 -21.91
C ALA A 213 20.57 -2.68 -22.75
N LEU A 214 21.10 -1.61 -22.15
CA LEU A 214 22.11 -0.74 -22.75
C LEU A 214 23.42 -1.48 -23.01
N ALA A 215 23.82 -2.39 -22.11
CA ALA A 215 24.99 -3.23 -22.35
C ALA A 215 24.81 -4.11 -23.59
N TYR A 216 23.67 -4.79 -23.74
CA TYR A 216 23.43 -5.58 -24.94
C TYR A 216 23.35 -4.72 -26.20
N HIS A 217 22.82 -3.50 -26.09
CA HIS A 217 22.85 -2.53 -27.17
C HIS A 217 24.29 -2.23 -27.63
N HIS A 218 25.16 -1.87 -26.69
CA HIS A 218 26.55 -1.53 -26.96
C HIS A 218 27.41 -2.74 -27.39
N LEU A 219 27.03 -3.97 -27.02
CA LEU A 219 27.58 -5.23 -27.55
C LEU A 219 27.12 -5.54 -28.98
N SER A 220 26.29 -4.69 -29.59
CA SER A 220 25.62 -4.94 -30.87
C SER A 220 24.69 -6.17 -30.87
N ASP A 221 24.28 -6.65 -29.70
CA ASP A 221 23.24 -7.68 -29.55
C ASP A 221 21.86 -7.01 -29.54
N TYR A 222 21.51 -6.44 -30.69
CA TYR A 222 20.30 -5.64 -30.85
C TYR A 222 19.02 -6.44 -30.62
N GLN A 223 19.04 -7.77 -30.85
CA GLN A 223 17.89 -8.63 -30.58
C GLN A 223 17.63 -8.78 -29.08
N THR A 224 18.68 -8.99 -28.28
CA THR A 224 18.56 -9.07 -26.82
C THR A 224 18.18 -7.71 -26.24
N SER A 225 18.86 -6.64 -26.70
CA SER A 225 18.52 -5.26 -26.34
C SER A 225 17.04 -4.95 -26.62
N LEU A 226 16.56 -5.20 -27.84
CA LEU A 226 15.15 -5.03 -28.21
C LEU A 226 14.20 -5.77 -27.26
N THR A 227 14.50 -7.04 -26.98
CA THR A 227 13.67 -7.87 -26.10
C THR A 227 13.62 -7.31 -24.67
N MET A 228 14.73 -6.78 -24.16
CA MET A 228 14.79 -6.18 -22.84
C MET A 228 14.08 -4.83 -22.80
N GLU A 229 14.33 -3.96 -23.77
CA GLU A 229 13.70 -2.64 -23.86
C GLU A 229 12.17 -2.73 -23.97
N LEU A 230 11.63 -3.68 -24.74
CA LEU A 230 10.18 -3.91 -24.80
C LEU A 230 9.58 -4.33 -23.46
N LYS A 231 10.31 -5.14 -22.67
CA LYS A 231 9.89 -5.54 -21.33
C LYS A 231 9.98 -4.38 -20.34
N ILE A 232 11.05 -3.58 -20.42
CA ILE A 232 11.23 -2.38 -19.60
C ILE A 232 10.11 -1.37 -19.91
N LEU A 233 9.81 -1.15 -21.19
CA LEU A 233 8.72 -0.27 -21.61
C LEU A 233 7.39 -0.72 -21.02
N LYS A 234 7.06 -2.01 -21.15
CA LYS A 234 5.85 -2.59 -20.56
C LYS A 234 5.81 -2.39 -19.04
N LEU A 235 6.92 -2.68 -18.36
CA LEU A 235 7.04 -2.53 -16.91
C LEU A 235 6.84 -1.06 -16.48
N LYS A 236 7.45 -0.10 -17.20
CA LYS A 236 7.28 1.33 -16.94
C LYS A 236 5.82 1.77 -17.06
N PHE A 237 5.08 1.28 -18.06
CA PHE A 237 3.64 1.55 -18.18
C PHE A 237 2.83 0.91 -17.04
N GLU A 238 3.12 -0.33 -16.67
CA GLU A 238 2.42 -1.00 -15.55
C GLU A 238 2.68 -0.31 -14.19
N MET A 239 3.79 0.42 -14.07
CA MET A 239 4.20 1.13 -12.86
C MET A 239 3.87 2.63 -12.88
N ASP A 240 3.17 3.13 -13.90
CA ASP A 240 2.93 4.56 -14.15
C ASP A 240 4.23 5.42 -14.17
N GLN A 241 5.36 4.82 -14.56
CA GLN A 241 6.68 5.46 -14.67
C GLN A 241 6.93 5.93 -16.11
N THR A 242 6.08 6.84 -16.61
CA THR A 242 6.10 7.27 -18.02
C THR A 242 6.95 8.50 -18.30
N VAL A 243 7.58 9.10 -17.28
CA VAL A 243 8.28 10.39 -17.45
C VAL A 243 9.52 10.23 -18.33
N ASN A 244 10.42 9.28 -18.09
CA ASN A 244 11.63 9.09 -18.90
C ASN A 244 11.55 7.86 -19.85
N ILE A 245 10.42 7.69 -20.56
CA ILE A 245 10.27 6.60 -21.55
C ILE A 245 10.85 6.96 -22.92
N ASP A 246 11.16 8.23 -23.16
CA ASP A 246 11.85 8.72 -24.35
C ASP A 246 13.16 7.97 -24.63
N LYS A 247 14.00 7.77 -23.60
CA LYS A 247 15.24 7.00 -23.71
C LYS A 247 14.97 5.55 -24.11
N THR A 248 13.97 4.92 -23.49
CA THR A 248 13.57 3.54 -23.83
C THR A 248 13.13 3.46 -25.30
N TYR A 249 12.34 4.43 -25.79
CA TYR A 249 11.99 4.51 -27.21
C TYR A 249 13.18 4.78 -28.12
N LEU A 250 14.14 5.59 -27.69
CA LEU A 250 15.36 5.87 -28.46
C LEU A 250 16.16 4.59 -28.70
N TYR A 251 16.38 3.78 -27.66
CA TYR A 251 17.11 2.52 -27.78
C TYR A 251 16.31 1.43 -28.51
N LEU A 252 14.98 1.42 -28.39
CA LEU A 252 14.12 0.62 -29.28
C LEU A 252 14.31 1.02 -30.74
N GLY A 253 14.32 2.32 -31.04
CA GLY A 253 14.54 2.85 -32.39
C GLY A 253 15.87 2.39 -32.97
N TYR A 254 16.96 2.51 -32.22
CA TYR A 254 18.25 2.01 -32.68
C TYR A 254 18.28 0.48 -32.83
N ALA A 255 17.69 -0.26 -31.89
CA ALA A 255 17.63 -1.71 -31.99
C ALA A 255 16.86 -2.16 -33.25
N TYR A 256 15.69 -1.57 -33.52
CA TYR A 256 14.94 -1.81 -34.75
C TYR A 256 15.74 -1.42 -36.00
N PHE A 257 16.42 -0.26 -35.98
CA PHE A 257 17.23 0.22 -37.10
C PHE A 257 18.34 -0.77 -37.46
N TYR A 258 19.11 -1.24 -36.48
CA TYR A 258 20.20 -2.20 -36.73
C TYR A 258 19.71 -3.62 -37.05
N LEU A 259 18.47 -3.96 -36.66
CA LEU A 259 17.76 -5.17 -37.08
C LEU A 259 17.06 -5.02 -38.44
N LEU A 260 17.29 -3.90 -39.14
CA LEU A 260 16.73 -3.60 -40.47
C LEU A 260 15.20 -3.49 -40.51
N ARG A 261 14.58 -3.21 -39.35
CA ARG A 261 13.13 -2.98 -39.20
C ARG A 261 12.84 -1.49 -39.25
N PHE A 262 12.97 -0.90 -40.43
CA PHE A 262 13.01 0.56 -40.59
C PHE A 262 11.71 1.28 -40.23
N ASP A 263 10.54 0.69 -40.51
CA ASP A 263 9.26 1.31 -40.15
C ASP A 263 9.04 1.34 -38.63
N ASP A 264 9.41 0.26 -37.94
CA ASP A 264 9.37 0.19 -36.48
C ASP A 264 10.38 1.16 -35.85
N ALA A 265 11.57 1.28 -36.46
CA ALA A 265 12.59 2.23 -36.03
C ALA A 265 12.09 3.67 -36.16
N TYR A 266 11.49 4.02 -37.30
CA TYR A 266 10.90 5.35 -37.51
C TYR A 266 9.86 5.66 -36.44
N ASN A 267 8.92 4.74 -36.22
CA ASN A 267 7.87 4.92 -35.21
C ASN A 267 8.46 5.08 -33.80
N ALA A 268 9.46 4.27 -33.43
CA ALA A 268 10.10 4.37 -32.12
C ALA A 268 10.85 5.70 -31.93
N PHE A 269 11.61 6.17 -32.94
CA PHE A 269 12.26 7.48 -32.85
C PHE A 269 11.25 8.63 -32.82
N TRP A 270 10.13 8.52 -33.55
CA TRP A 270 9.06 9.51 -33.50
C TRP A 270 8.43 9.61 -32.11
N GLN A 271 8.15 8.47 -31.47
CA GLN A 271 7.67 8.43 -30.08
C GLN A 271 8.71 9.00 -29.10
N ALA A 272 9.98 8.66 -29.26
CA ALA A 272 11.07 9.21 -28.45
C ALA A 272 11.09 10.74 -28.53
N ARG A 273 10.98 11.30 -29.74
CA ARG A 273 10.93 12.75 -29.96
C ARG A 273 9.74 13.38 -29.25
N LYS A 274 8.53 12.84 -29.48
CA LYS A 274 7.28 13.37 -28.91
C LYS A 274 7.31 13.41 -27.37
N VAL A 275 7.83 12.35 -26.74
CA VAL A 275 7.98 12.31 -25.28
C VAL A 275 9.04 13.29 -24.81
N SER A 276 10.18 13.38 -25.52
CA SER A 276 11.26 14.31 -25.18
C SER A 276 10.82 15.78 -25.27
N GLU A 277 9.97 16.13 -26.25
CA GLU A 277 9.35 17.46 -26.39
C GLU A 277 8.50 17.81 -25.17
N ASN A 278 7.64 16.88 -24.72
CA ASN A 278 6.82 17.09 -23.53
C ASN A 278 7.65 17.31 -22.26
N ASN A 279 8.83 16.70 -22.19
CA ASN A 279 9.73 16.77 -21.03
C ASN A 279 10.80 17.86 -21.13
N ASN A 280 10.83 18.64 -22.22
CA ASN A 280 11.90 19.59 -22.53
C ASN A 280 13.32 18.97 -22.53
N ALA A 281 13.44 17.70 -22.94
CA ALA A 281 14.72 16.99 -23.04
C ALA A 281 15.38 17.24 -24.40
N VAL A 282 15.91 18.46 -24.60
CA VAL A 282 16.39 18.97 -25.90
C VAL A 282 17.44 18.06 -26.58
N ILE A 283 18.34 17.45 -25.80
CA ILE A 283 19.35 16.54 -26.36
C ILE A 283 18.73 15.22 -26.83
N ASN A 284 17.73 14.69 -26.11
CA ASN A 284 17.02 13.48 -26.54
C ASN A 284 16.20 13.74 -27.81
N ILE A 285 15.64 14.95 -27.97
CA ILE A 285 15.02 15.40 -29.23
C ILE A 285 16.05 15.33 -30.38
N ALA A 286 17.27 15.85 -30.17
CA ALA A 286 18.33 15.81 -31.18
C ALA A 286 18.74 14.36 -31.55
N HIS A 287 18.86 13.46 -30.58
CA HIS A 287 19.11 12.04 -30.86
C HIS A 287 17.96 11.39 -31.62
N ALA A 288 16.70 11.71 -31.29
CA ALA A 288 15.53 11.19 -32.00
C ALA A 288 15.48 11.72 -33.44
N ASN A 289 15.76 13.00 -33.65
CA ASN A 289 15.85 13.63 -34.98
C ASN A 289 16.96 13.00 -35.84
N LYS A 290 18.15 12.76 -35.26
CA LYS A 290 19.23 11.99 -35.89
C LYS A 290 18.74 10.60 -36.29
N GLY A 291 18.08 9.87 -35.39
CA GLY A 291 17.53 8.54 -35.64
C GLY A 291 16.51 8.51 -36.79
N LEU A 292 15.55 9.44 -36.77
CA LEU A 292 14.56 9.62 -37.84
C LEU A 292 15.23 9.85 -39.20
N ALA A 293 16.20 10.78 -39.25
CA ALA A 293 16.92 11.07 -40.48
C ALA A 293 17.74 9.87 -40.99
N LEU A 294 18.35 9.08 -40.09
CA LEU A 294 19.06 7.86 -40.50
C LEU A 294 18.12 6.86 -41.17
N VAL A 295 16.88 6.71 -40.67
CA VAL A 295 15.86 5.88 -41.31
C VAL A 295 15.50 6.42 -42.70
N LEU A 296 15.20 7.72 -42.81
CA LEU A 296 14.88 8.38 -44.07
C LEU A 296 15.99 8.25 -45.12
N ILE A 297 17.25 8.37 -44.70
CA ILE A 297 18.43 8.16 -45.54
C ILE A 297 18.47 6.74 -46.13
N ILE A 298 18.16 5.72 -45.32
CA ILE A 298 18.13 4.33 -45.80
C ILE A 298 16.97 4.11 -46.78
N GLN A 299 15.84 4.77 -46.53
CA GLN A 299 14.68 4.80 -47.43
C GLN A 299 14.88 5.72 -48.66
N GLN A 300 16.06 6.32 -48.83
CA GLN A 300 16.41 7.25 -49.92
C GLN A 300 15.55 8.52 -49.97
N GLN A 301 14.87 8.86 -48.87
CA GLN A 301 14.08 10.08 -48.72
C GLN A 301 14.99 11.23 -48.23
N PHE A 302 16.00 11.55 -49.03
CA PHE A 302 17.08 12.48 -48.64
C PHE A 302 16.59 13.88 -48.29
N GLU A 303 15.66 14.45 -49.06
CA GLU A 303 15.12 15.80 -48.80
C GLU A 303 14.43 15.89 -47.43
N GLN A 304 13.69 14.85 -47.03
CA GLN A 304 13.01 14.82 -45.72
C GLN A 304 13.99 14.66 -44.56
N ALA A 305 15.19 14.13 -44.80
CA ALA A 305 16.22 13.94 -43.78
C ALA A 305 17.01 15.22 -43.45
N LEU A 306 16.93 16.26 -44.30
CA LEU A 306 17.73 17.49 -44.17
C LEU A 306 17.40 18.26 -42.88
N GLU A 307 16.13 18.56 -42.65
CA GLU A 307 15.69 19.41 -41.54
C GLU A 307 15.91 18.75 -40.17
N PRO A 308 15.55 17.47 -39.94
CA PRO A 308 15.85 16.80 -38.68
C PRO A 308 17.36 16.73 -38.39
N LEU A 309 18.21 16.51 -39.40
CA LEU A 309 19.66 16.50 -39.21
C LEU A 309 20.22 17.88 -38.86
N ALA A 310 19.76 18.93 -39.52
CA ALA A 310 20.20 20.29 -39.22
C ALA A 310 19.90 20.65 -37.75
N GLN A 311 18.67 20.41 -37.29
CA GLN A 311 18.27 20.63 -35.91
C GLN A 311 19.11 19.82 -34.91
N ALA A 312 19.38 18.55 -35.21
CA ALA A 312 20.22 17.71 -34.37
C ALA A 312 21.66 18.24 -34.28
N ILE A 313 22.25 18.64 -35.41
CA ILE A 313 23.61 19.20 -35.47
C ILE A 313 23.72 20.49 -34.65
N ASP A 314 22.76 21.40 -34.81
CA ASP A 314 22.73 22.67 -34.08
C ASP A 314 22.65 22.45 -32.57
N THR A 315 21.77 21.53 -32.15
CA THR A 315 21.66 21.15 -30.73
C THR A 315 22.94 20.53 -30.21
N PHE A 316 23.50 19.54 -30.91
CA PHE A 316 24.75 18.90 -30.48
C PHE A 316 25.92 19.89 -30.44
N ASN A 317 25.94 20.89 -31.32
CA ASN A 317 26.91 21.97 -31.26
C ASN A 317 26.73 22.85 -30.01
N GLN A 318 25.50 23.29 -29.73
CA GLN A 318 25.17 24.13 -28.56
C GLN A 318 25.55 23.46 -27.23
N TYR A 319 25.39 22.14 -27.14
CA TYR A 319 25.63 21.36 -25.91
C TYR A 319 27.00 20.64 -25.89
N ASN A 320 27.92 21.00 -26.79
CA ASN A 320 29.28 20.43 -26.86
C ASN A 320 29.30 18.89 -27.01
N MET A 321 28.32 18.33 -27.71
CA MET A 321 28.24 16.89 -28.00
C MET A 321 29.02 16.57 -29.28
N PHE A 322 30.35 16.67 -29.20
CA PHE A 322 31.25 16.58 -30.35
C PHE A 322 31.08 15.30 -31.17
N THR A 323 31.04 14.13 -30.52
CA THR A 323 30.88 12.85 -31.22
C THR A 323 29.56 12.80 -31.98
N ASP A 324 28.45 13.14 -31.33
CA ASP A 324 27.12 13.12 -31.94
C ASP A 324 26.97 14.16 -33.06
N ARG A 325 27.60 15.32 -32.90
CA ARG A 325 27.68 16.35 -33.95
C ARG A 325 28.40 15.80 -35.18
N ILE A 326 29.60 15.25 -35.03
CA ILE A 326 30.41 14.68 -36.13
C ILE A 326 29.66 13.55 -36.84
N GLU A 327 29.02 12.67 -36.07
CA GLU A 327 28.19 11.59 -36.60
C GLU A 327 26.99 12.11 -37.42
N SER A 328 26.30 13.13 -36.91
CA SER A 328 25.15 13.74 -37.59
C SER A 328 25.58 14.53 -38.83
N MET A 329 26.70 15.25 -38.76
CA MET A 329 27.30 15.91 -39.93
C MET A 329 27.68 14.90 -41.02
N THR A 330 28.22 13.74 -40.64
CA THR A 330 28.53 12.67 -41.59
C THR A 330 27.27 12.11 -42.27
N ALA A 331 26.17 11.96 -41.52
CA ALA A 331 24.88 11.60 -42.10
C ALA A 331 24.36 12.70 -43.05
N LEU A 332 24.53 13.97 -42.71
CA LEU A 332 24.16 15.10 -43.57
C LEU A 332 24.98 15.14 -44.85
N VAL A 333 26.28 14.81 -44.81
CA VAL A 333 27.10 14.64 -46.03
C VAL A 333 26.45 13.63 -46.96
N LYS A 334 26.07 12.45 -46.45
CA LYS A 334 25.41 11.41 -47.25
C LYS A 334 24.11 11.92 -47.88
N VAL A 335 23.32 12.71 -47.15
CA VAL A 335 22.11 13.35 -47.68
C VAL A 335 22.44 14.33 -48.81
N LYS A 336 23.39 15.25 -48.60
CA LYS A 336 23.80 16.27 -49.58
C LYS A 336 24.33 15.63 -50.87
N LEU A 337 25.14 14.58 -50.75
CA LEU A 337 25.59 13.79 -51.90
C LEU A 337 24.43 13.09 -52.60
N GLY A 338 23.45 12.56 -51.84
CA GLY A 338 22.25 11.89 -52.39
C GLY A 338 21.31 12.83 -53.15
N VAL A 339 21.27 14.12 -52.82
CA VAL A 339 20.49 15.16 -53.55
C VAL A 339 21.34 15.92 -54.59
N ASN A 340 22.50 15.37 -54.99
CA ASN A 340 23.42 15.97 -55.96
C ASN A 340 24.00 17.35 -55.58
N LYS A 341 23.95 17.73 -54.29
CA LYS A 341 24.62 18.94 -53.75
C LYS A 341 26.07 18.62 -53.38
N THR A 342 26.84 18.16 -54.36
CA THR A 342 28.17 17.57 -54.15
C THR A 342 29.19 18.54 -53.54
N ALA A 343 29.19 19.81 -53.98
CA ALA A 343 30.09 20.83 -53.44
C ALA A 343 29.83 21.10 -51.95
N GLU A 344 28.57 21.23 -51.54
CA GLU A 344 28.19 21.38 -50.13
C GLU A 344 28.54 20.13 -49.32
N GLY A 345 28.29 18.94 -49.88
CA GLY A 345 28.64 17.66 -49.25
C GLY A 345 30.13 17.52 -48.99
N TYR A 346 30.98 17.87 -49.96
CA TYR A 346 32.43 17.82 -49.80
C TYR A 346 32.95 18.89 -48.84
N ALA A 347 32.42 20.11 -48.87
CA ALA A 347 32.77 21.15 -47.89
C ALA A 347 32.45 20.71 -46.45
N LEU A 348 31.29 20.10 -46.23
CA LEU A 348 30.93 19.51 -44.94
C LEU A 348 31.86 18.36 -44.56
N LEU A 349 32.24 17.51 -45.51
CA LEU A 349 33.13 16.39 -45.26
C LEU A 349 34.52 16.83 -44.83
N THR A 350 35.06 17.91 -45.43
CA THR A 350 36.30 18.56 -44.99
C THR A 350 36.19 19.05 -43.55
N GLN A 351 35.09 19.72 -43.19
CA GLN A 351 34.86 20.16 -41.81
C GLN A 351 34.81 18.98 -40.82
N VAL A 352 34.21 17.85 -41.20
CA VAL A 352 34.20 16.64 -40.37
C VAL A 352 35.61 16.09 -40.16
N VAL A 353 36.45 16.07 -41.20
CA VAL A 353 37.86 15.64 -41.11
C VAL A 353 38.65 16.55 -40.17
N GLU A 354 38.45 17.87 -40.27
CA GLU A 354 39.09 18.86 -39.39
C GLU A 354 38.65 18.68 -37.93
N LEU A 355 37.35 18.51 -37.69
CA LEU A 355 36.79 18.32 -36.33
C LEU A 355 37.25 17.02 -35.66
N LEU A 356 37.57 15.99 -36.44
CA LEU A 356 38.13 14.75 -35.91
C LEU A 356 39.55 14.94 -35.38
N ASP A 357 40.31 15.93 -35.87
CA ASP A 357 41.67 16.25 -35.41
C ASP A 357 42.57 15.00 -35.30
N GLY A 358 42.55 14.17 -36.35
CA GLY A 358 43.31 12.91 -36.42
C GLY A 358 42.73 11.74 -35.62
N LYS A 359 41.70 11.94 -34.80
CA LYS A 359 41.01 10.84 -34.09
C LYS A 359 40.24 9.95 -35.06
N GLU A 360 40.12 8.67 -34.69
CA GLU A 360 39.34 7.73 -35.47
C GLU A 360 37.84 7.91 -35.23
N MET A 361 37.08 7.88 -36.32
CA MET A 361 35.63 7.83 -36.25
C MET A 361 35.16 6.43 -35.83
N SER A 362 34.04 6.36 -35.13
CA SER A 362 33.38 5.10 -34.73
C SER A 362 33.27 4.12 -35.90
N VAL A 363 33.51 2.83 -35.60
CA VAL A 363 33.43 1.71 -36.55
C VAL A 363 32.03 1.56 -37.16
N ASP A 364 31.00 2.17 -36.55
CA ASP A 364 29.65 2.21 -37.12
C ASP A 364 29.55 3.11 -38.36
N TYR A 365 30.44 4.11 -38.47
CA TYR A 365 30.49 5.08 -39.56
C TYR A 365 31.59 4.78 -40.58
N THR A 366 31.90 3.49 -40.84
CA THR A 366 32.95 3.13 -41.83
C THR A 366 32.74 3.76 -43.21
N GLY A 367 31.49 4.04 -43.60
CA GLY A 367 31.15 4.74 -44.84
C GLY A 367 31.78 6.13 -44.96
N PHE A 368 32.12 6.79 -43.85
CA PHE A 368 32.84 8.06 -43.81
C PHE A 368 34.17 7.97 -44.57
N TYR A 369 35.03 7.02 -44.20
CA TYR A 369 36.36 6.86 -44.83
C TYR A 369 36.25 6.64 -46.34
N ARG A 370 35.21 5.92 -46.78
CA ARG A 370 34.91 5.74 -48.20
C ARG A 370 34.53 7.07 -48.87
N MET A 371 33.64 7.86 -48.27
CA MET A 371 33.23 9.16 -48.82
C MET A 371 34.41 10.13 -48.93
N VAL A 372 35.32 10.13 -47.94
CA VAL A 372 36.53 10.99 -47.98
C VAL A 372 37.47 10.58 -49.11
N ALA A 373 37.66 9.26 -49.31
CA ALA A 373 38.44 8.75 -50.43
C ALA A 373 37.83 9.15 -51.78
N GLU A 374 36.51 9.03 -51.92
CA GLU A 374 35.76 9.42 -53.13
C GLU A 374 35.85 10.92 -53.41
N MET A 375 35.80 11.76 -52.37
CA MET A 375 36.00 13.21 -52.48
C MET A 375 37.40 13.55 -53.03
N HIS A 376 38.47 13.02 -52.43
CA HIS A 376 39.83 13.28 -52.91
C HIS A 376 40.05 12.75 -54.33
N PHE A 377 39.46 11.60 -54.67
CA PHE A 377 39.51 11.06 -56.03
C PHE A 377 38.84 12.02 -57.03
N ALA A 378 37.66 12.55 -56.69
CA ALA A 378 36.97 13.54 -57.52
C ALA A 378 37.75 14.85 -57.67
N GLN A 379 38.53 15.23 -56.64
CA GLN A 379 39.43 16.38 -56.66
C GLN A 379 40.78 16.11 -57.35
N LYS A 380 40.99 14.89 -57.90
CA LYS A 380 42.23 14.43 -58.53
C LYS A 380 43.45 14.32 -57.59
N ASP A 381 43.22 14.33 -56.27
CA ASP A 381 44.25 14.02 -55.27
C ASP A 381 44.29 12.49 -55.03
N TYR A 382 44.91 11.78 -55.97
CA TYR A 382 44.92 10.32 -55.96
C TYR A 382 45.72 9.74 -54.78
N LEU A 383 46.73 10.45 -54.28
CA LEU A 383 47.53 9.97 -53.15
C LEU A 383 46.71 9.99 -51.85
N ALA A 384 46.01 11.09 -51.58
CA ALA A 384 45.11 11.16 -50.43
C ALA A 384 43.96 10.16 -50.57
N ALA A 385 43.37 10.05 -51.77
CA ALA A 385 42.30 9.08 -52.04
C ALA A 385 42.73 7.63 -51.72
N TYR A 386 43.93 7.23 -52.14
CA TYR A 386 44.49 5.92 -51.85
C TYR A 386 44.65 5.67 -50.34
N ARG A 387 45.25 6.63 -49.61
CA ARG A 387 45.44 6.51 -48.14
C ARG A 387 44.12 6.35 -47.40
N TRP A 388 43.11 7.14 -47.77
CA TRP A 388 41.77 7.03 -47.17
C TRP A 388 41.08 5.72 -47.52
N ARG A 389 41.30 5.19 -48.73
CA ARG A 389 40.78 3.87 -49.14
C ARG A 389 41.45 2.71 -48.40
N GLU A 390 42.74 2.82 -48.13
CA GLU A 390 43.48 1.87 -47.30
C GLU A 390 42.93 1.89 -45.86
N LYS A 391 42.78 3.09 -45.27
CA LYS A 391 42.18 3.26 -43.94
C LYS A 391 40.77 2.68 -43.88
N TYR A 392 39.93 2.94 -44.88
CA TYR A 392 38.60 2.32 -44.99
C TYR A 392 38.66 0.79 -44.94
N SER A 393 39.61 0.19 -45.66
CA SER A 393 39.78 -1.27 -45.73
C SER A 393 40.23 -1.84 -44.39
N GLN A 394 41.15 -1.16 -43.69
CA GLN A 394 41.61 -1.54 -42.35
C GLN A 394 40.46 -1.50 -41.32
N VAL A 395 39.68 -0.42 -41.30
CA VAL A 395 38.53 -0.29 -40.38
C VAL A 395 37.42 -1.29 -40.72
N LEU A 396 37.21 -1.59 -42.01
CA LEU A 396 36.26 -2.63 -42.40
C LEU A 396 36.72 -4.02 -41.95
N LEU A 397 38.02 -4.33 -42.06
CA LEU A 397 38.59 -5.58 -41.58
C LEU A 397 38.48 -5.70 -40.05
N SER A 398 38.74 -4.61 -39.31
CA SER A 398 38.57 -4.60 -37.85
C SER A 398 37.11 -4.82 -37.46
N LYS A 399 36.15 -4.19 -38.16
CA LYS A 399 34.71 -4.41 -37.99
C LYS A 399 34.31 -5.86 -38.22
N LEU A 400 34.82 -6.48 -39.28
CA LEU A 400 34.53 -7.88 -39.61
C LEU A 400 35.17 -8.84 -38.60
N THR A 401 36.38 -8.54 -38.13
CA THR A 401 37.09 -9.35 -37.13
C THR A 401 36.40 -9.27 -35.78
N TYR A 402 35.99 -8.08 -35.36
CA TYR A 402 35.13 -7.85 -34.20
C TYR A 402 33.84 -8.66 -34.36
N LYS A 403 33.06 -8.41 -35.42
CA LYS A 403 31.81 -9.15 -35.66
C LYS A 403 32.00 -10.65 -35.72
N ARG A 404 33.10 -11.18 -36.26
CA ARG A 404 33.38 -12.64 -36.30
C ARG A 404 33.63 -13.21 -34.91
N LYS A 405 34.37 -12.51 -34.05
CA LYS A 405 34.58 -12.88 -32.64
C LYS A 405 33.25 -12.95 -31.86
N TYR A 406 32.27 -12.13 -32.24
CA TYR A 406 30.90 -12.15 -31.67
C TYR A 406 29.90 -13.04 -32.44
N ALA A 407 30.12 -13.32 -33.72
CA ALA A 407 29.23 -14.11 -34.58
C ALA A 407 29.55 -15.61 -34.53
N SER A 408 30.76 -16.03 -34.15
CA SER A 408 30.97 -17.40 -33.65
C SER A 408 30.12 -17.68 -32.41
N THR A 409 29.64 -16.63 -31.73
CA THR A 409 28.64 -16.68 -30.65
C THR A 409 27.17 -16.59 -31.14
N LEU A 410 26.92 -16.43 -32.45
CA LEU A 410 25.59 -16.20 -33.05
C LEU A 410 25.31 -17.19 -34.20
N GLN A 411 24.85 -18.40 -33.88
CA GLN A 411 24.20 -19.26 -34.87
C GLN A 411 22.85 -18.65 -35.29
N GLY A 412 22.86 -17.86 -36.36
CA GLY A 412 21.66 -17.33 -37.01
C GLY A 412 21.70 -17.32 -38.54
N LEU A 413 22.85 -17.59 -39.16
CA LEU A 413 23.02 -17.62 -40.63
C LEU A 413 23.79 -18.86 -41.13
N THR A 414 23.69 -19.98 -40.41
CA THR A 414 24.32 -21.27 -40.81
C THR A 414 23.41 -22.12 -41.69
N HIS A 415 22.87 -21.57 -42.78
CA HIS A 415 22.35 -22.41 -43.88
C HIS A 415 23.33 -22.49 -45.06
N LEU A 416 24.48 -21.81 -45.00
CA LEU A 416 25.46 -21.79 -46.10
C LEU A 416 26.92 -22.11 -45.72
N SER A 417 27.22 -22.55 -44.51
CA SER A 417 28.57 -23.03 -44.18
C SER A 417 28.57 -24.40 -43.51
N VAL A 418 29.04 -25.38 -44.27
CA VAL A 418 29.67 -26.66 -43.93
C VAL A 418 29.51 -27.12 -42.47
N LYS A 419 28.80 -28.24 -42.32
CA LYS A 419 28.78 -29.10 -41.12
C LYS A 419 30.21 -29.40 -40.66
N SER A 420 30.64 -28.75 -39.59
CA SER A 420 31.72 -29.25 -38.75
C SER A 420 31.31 -29.04 -37.29
N PRO A 421 31.37 -30.08 -36.43
CA PRO A 421 30.97 -29.96 -35.03
C PRO A 421 32.07 -29.21 -34.28
N ILE A 422 31.95 -27.88 -34.19
CA ILE A 422 32.83 -27.07 -33.35
C ILE A 422 32.44 -27.31 -31.90
N LYS A 423 33.37 -27.85 -31.08
CA LYS A 423 33.21 -27.92 -29.62
C LYS A 423 33.06 -26.49 -29.08
N GLU A 424 31.94 -26.20 -28.42
CA GLU A 424 31.67 -24.90 -27.80
C GLU A 424 32.75 -24.58 -26.76
N THR A 425 33.30 -23.37 -26.79
CA THR A 425 34.31 -22.93 -25.83
C THR A 425 33.66 -22.49 -24.50
N PRO A 426 34.34 -22.59 -23.35
CA PRO A 426 33.80 -22.16 -22.05
C PRO A 426 33.35 -20.68 -22.02
N GLU A 427 34.00 -19.82 -22.79
CA GLU A 427 33.65 -18.40 -22.93
C GLU A 427 32.33 -18.20 -23.67
N GLU A 428 32.09 -18.94 -24.76
CA GLU A 428 30.83 -18.89 -25.52
C GLU A 428 29.65 -19.37 -24.65
N THR A 429 29.86 -20.43 -23.87
CA THR A 429 28.86 -20.96 -22.93
C THR A 429 28.52 -19.92 -21.85
N SER A 430 29.52 -19.24 -21.29
CA SER A 430 29.33 -18.20 -20.26
C SER A 430 28.60 -16.97 -20.81
N SER A 431 28.91 -16.56 -22.04
CA SER A 431 28.23 -15.46 -22.73
C SER A 431 26.76 -15.78 -23.01
N LYS A 432 26.46 -16.98 -23.54
CA LYS A 432 25.08 -17.44 -23.75
C LYS A 432 24.32 -17.53 -22.42
N ALA A 433 24.95 -18.00 -21.35
CA ALA A 433 24.35 -18.10 -20.03
C ALA A 433 24.02 -16.72 -19.45
N ALA A 434 24.93 -15.75 -19.57
CA ALA A 434 24.71 -14.36 -19.16
C ALA A 434 23.52 -13.73 -19.89
N LYS A 435 23.44 -13.89 -21.21
CA LYS A 435 22.30 -13.44 -22.04
C LYS A 435 20.98 -14.03 -21.56
N LYS A 436 20.93 -15.36 -21.40
CA LYS A 436 19.73 -16.05 -20.94
C LYS A 436 19.30 -15.56 -19.55
N LEU A 437 20.25 -15.30 -18.66
CA LEU A 437 19.98 -14.78 -17.33
C LEU A 437 19.38 -13.37 -17.39
N ALA A 438 19.98 -12.45 -18.15
CA ALA A 438 19.47 -11.08 -18.29
C ALA A 438 18.06 -11.03 -18.88
N ILE A 439 17.78 -11.85 -19.90
CA ILE A 439 16.44 -11.97 -20.49
C ILE A 439 15.44 -12.53 -19.46
N LYS A 440 15.85 -13.54 -18.69
CA LYS A 440 15.04 -14.14 -17.62
C LYS A 440 14.73 -13.12 -16.53
N LEU A 441 15.70 -12.32 -16.10
CA LEU A 441 15.52 -11.24 -15.13
C LEU A 441 14.48 -10.21 -15.59
N ALA A 442 14.55 -9.80 -16.86
CA ALA A 442 13.55 -8.90 -17.45
C ALA A 442 12.16 -9.56 -17.49
N GLN A 443 12.10 -10.86 -17.78
CA GLN A 443 10.86 -11.64 -17.81
C GLN A 443 10.23 -11.76 -16.42
N SER A 444 11.01 -12.17 -15.42
CA SER A 444 10.52 -12.35 -14.05
C SER A 444 10.04 -11.04 -13.45
N SER A 445 10.71 -9.93 -13.75
CA SER A 445 10.32 -8.60 -13.28
C SER A 445 9.01 -8.11 -13.92
N ALA A 446 8.83 -8.33 -15.23
CA ALA A 446 7.59 -7.99 -15.91
C ALA A 446 6.42 -8.86 -15.40
N LEU A 447 6.67 -10.16 -15.19
CA LEU A 447 5.67 -11.07 -14.60
C LEU A 447 5.31 -10.62 -13.17
N SER A 448 6.29 -10.36 -12.32
CA SER A 448 6.03 -9.97 -10.92
C SER A 448 5.21 -8.68 -10.84
N SER A 449 5.51 -7.65 -11.64
CA SER A 449 4.73 -6.42 -11.73
C SER A 449 3.24 -6.68 -12.01
N SER A 450 2.94 -7.48 -13.03
CA SER A 450 1.55 -7.83 -13.39
C SER A 450 0.79 -8.59 -12.29
N PHE A 451 1.50 -9.25 -11.37
CA PHE A 451 0.91 -9.94 -10.21
C PHE A 451 0.89 -9.11 -8.94
N VAL A 452 1.81 -8.16 -8.75
CA VAL A 452 1.86 -7.27 -7.56
C VAL A 452 0.59 -6.44 -7.47
N GLU A 453 0.08 -5.90 -8.57
CA GLU A 453 -1.15 -5.11 -8.56
C GLU A 453 -2.37 -5.96 -8.15
N LYS A 454 -2.45 -7.19 -8.68
CA LYS A 454 -3.51 -8.16 -8.30
C LYS A 454 -3.38 -8.59 -6.84
N TYR A 455 -2.15 -8.80 -6.38
CA TYR A 455 -1.86 -9.21 -5.00
C TYR A 455 -2.16 -8.09 -4.01
N GLN A 456 -1.83 -6.84 -4.31
CA GLN A 456 -2.20 -5.68 -3.48
C GLN A 456 -3.72 -5.54 -3.38
N LYS A 457 -4.44 -5.65 -4.51
CA LYS A 457 -5.91 -5.66 -4.51
C LYS A 457 -6.47 -6.80 -3.65
N GLN A 458 -5.93 -8.02 -3.78
CA GLN A 458 -6.32 -9.15 -2.93
C GLN A 458 -6.01 -8.90 -1.45
N HIS A 459 -4.85 -8.33 -1.13
CA HIS A 459 -4.44 -8.08 0.25
C HIS A 459 -5.31 -7.02 0.94
N VAL A 460 -5.72 -5.98 0.21
CA VAL A 460 -6.71 -4.99 0.69
C VAL A 460 -8.07 -5.65 0.93
N ILE A 461 -8.51 -6.52 0.01
CA ILE A 461 -9.75 -7.30 0.19
C ILE A 461 -9.65 -8.21 1.43
N ILE A 462 -8.53 -8.88 1.66
CA ILE A 462 -8.34 -9.76 2.82
C ILE A 462 -8.34 -8.95 4.13
N ILE A 463 -7.63 -7.83 4.19
CA ILE A 463 -7.61 -6.96 5.39
C ILE A 463 -9.02 -6.42 5.69
N THR A 464 -9.74 -5.96 4.67
CA THR A 464 -11.10 -5.45 4.84
C THR A 464 -12.06 -6.55 5.30
N LEU A 465 -11.98 -7.76 4.73
CA LEU A 465 -12.75 -8.91 5.20
C LEU A 465 -12.40 -9.31 6.65
N SER A 466 -11.11 -9.36 7.00
CA SER A 466 -10.68 -9.69 8.36
C SER A 466 -11.13 -8.66 9.39
N THR A 467 -11.10 -7.37 9.05
CA THR A 467 -11.57 -6.31 9.95
C THR A 467 -13.08 -6.38 10.16
N VAL A 468 -13.86 -6.61 9.10
CA VAL A 468 -15.32 -6.84 9.21
C VAL A 468 -15.63 -8.08 10.06
N LEU A 469 -14.90 -9.18 9.84
CA LEU A 469 -15.07 -10.42 10.61
C LEU A 469 -14.77 -10.19 12.10
N CYS A 470 -13.70 -9.46 12.42
CA CYS A 470 -13.35 -9.13 13.79
C CYS A 470 -14.43 -8.28 14.46
N LEU A 471 -14.96 -7.27 13.77
CA LEU A 471 -16.07 -6.45 14.23
C LEU A 471 -17.33 -7.28 14.52
N LEU A 472 -17.71 -8.18 13.61
CA LEU A 472 -18.83 -9.10 13.82
C LEU A 472 -18.63 -9.98 15.06
N LEU A 473 -17.41 -10.48 15.27
CA LEU A 473 -17.10 -11.34 16.41
C LEU A 473 -17.18 -10.57 17.74
N THR A 474 -16.72 -9.31 17.76
CA THR A 474 -16.88 -8.44 18.94
C THR A 474 -18.34 -8.14 19.25
N LEU A 475 -19.18 -7.91 18.23
CA LEU A 475 -20.62 -7.72 18.40
C LEU A 475 -21.30 -8.97 18.96
N LEU A 476 -20.90 -10.15 18.48
CA LEU A 476 -21.43 -11.44 18.94
C LEU A 476 -21.12 -11.68 20.43
N VAL A 477 -19.87 -11.39 20.85
CA VAL A 477 -19.46 -11.45 22.26
C VAL A 477 -20.24 -10.44 23.11
N ALA A 478 -20.40 -9.21 22.63
CA ALA A 478 -21.18 -8.19 23.34
C ALA A 478 -22.66 -8.60 23.51
N PHE A 479 -23.25 -9.19 22.48
CA PHE A 479 -24.63 -9.69 22.53
C PHE A 479 -24.76 -10.87 23.50
N TYR A 480 -23.82 -11.81 23.48
CA TYR A 480 -23.79 -12.94 24.41
C TYR A 480 -23.65 -12.48 25.86
N LEU A 481 -22.80 -11.49 26.14
CA LEU A 481 -22.65 -10.92 27.48
C LEU A 481 -23.95 -10.24 27.93
N ARG A 482 -24.60 -9.44 27.07
CA ARG A 482 -25.89 -8.82 27.39
C ARG A 482 -26.98 -9.86 27.68
N PHE A 483 -27.06 -10.91 26.87
CA PHE A 483 -28.01 -12.00 27.06
C PHE A 483 -27.79 -12.69 28.42
N LYS A 484 -26.54 -12.98 28.77
CA LYS A 484 -26.19 -13.60 30.07
C LYS A 484 -26.56 -12.71 31.26
N THR A 485 -26.34 -11.40 31.19
CA THR A 485 -26.74 -10.45 32.24
C THR A 485 -28.26 -10.42 32.43
N GLN A 486 -29.01 -10.45 31.33
CA GLN A 486 -30.48 -10.45 31.38
C GLN A 486 -31.03 -11.72 32.02
N GLN A 487 -30.44 -12.88 31.72
CA GLN A 487 -30.84 -14.16 32.31
C GLN A 487 -30.53 -14.20 33.82
N SER A 488 -29.36 -13.70 34.24
CA SER A 488 -29.02 -13.63 35.67
C SER A 488 -29.97 -12.72 36.45
N ASN A 489 -30.39 -11.60 35.88
CA ASN A 489 -31.31 -10.67 36.55
C ASN A 489 -32.71 -11.27 36.77
N GLN A 490 -33.18 -12.15 35.88
CA GLN A 490 -34.45 -12.86 36.07
C GLN A 490 -34.40 -13.83 37.24
N THR A 491 -33.29 -14.58 37.37
CA THR A 491 -33.11 -15.55 38.48
C THR A 491 -33.04 -14.88 39.86
N TYR A 492 -32.55 -13.63 39.94
CA TYR A 492 -32.54 -12.85 41.19
C TYR A 492 -33.92 -12.29 41.57
N GLN A 493 -34.79 -11.99 40.61
CA GLN A 493 -36.13 -11.44 40.88
C GLN A 493 -37.13 -12.50 41.35
N ASP A 494 -36.94 -13.77 40.99
CA ASP A 494 -37.83 -14.86 41.39
C ASP A 494 -37.63 -15.32 42.84
N ILE A 495 -36.48 -15.01 43.47
CA ILE A 495 -36.14 -15.43 44.84
C ILE A 495 -36.66 -14.44 45.92
N GLU A 496 -37.01 -13.20 45.54
CA GLU A 496 -37.54 -12.18 46.46
C GLU A 496 -39.03 -11.84 46.23
N LYS A 497 -39.94 -12.82 46.38
CA LYS A 497 -41.37 -12.49 46.53
C LYS A 497 -41.60 -11.77 47.87
N LYS A 498 -41.81 -10.45 47.81
CA LYS A 498 -42.21 -9.60 48.95
C LYS A 498 -43.48 -10.17 49.62
N ARG A 499 -43.46 -10.37 50.96
CA ARG A 499 -44.57 -10.96 51.74
C ARG A 499 -45.96 -10.29 51.56
N TYR A 500 -46.01 -9.08 51.01
CA TYR A 500 -47.22 -8.29 50.72
C TYR A 500 -47.67 -8.35 49.25
N ALA A 501 -47.06 -9.21 48.42
CA ALA A 501 -47.47 -9.37 47.02
C ALA A 501 -48.74 -10.24 46.94
N ILE A 502 -49.84 -9.64 46.49
CA ILE A 502 -51.05 -10.32 46.06
C ILE A 502 -51.24 -10.03 44.57
N ASP A 503 -51.66 -11.04 43.81
CA ASP A 503 -51.85 -10.94 42.36
C ASP A 503 -53.01 -10.00 41.99
N SER A 504 -52.89 -9.40 40.80
CA SER A 504 -53.91 -8.49 40.27
C SER A 504 -55.23 -9.20 39.93
N PRO A 505 -56.39 -8.50 39.91
CA PRO A 505 -57.69 -9.08 39.56
C PRO A 505 -57.73 -9.92 38.29
N LEU A 506 -56.97 -9.52 37.28
CA LEU A 506 -56.91 -10.24 36.00
C LEU A 506 -56.15 -11.57 36.14
N GLN A 507 -55.05 -11.57 36.88
CA GLN A 507 -54.26 -12.78 37.18
C GLN A 507 -55.03 -13.72 38.12
N THR A 508 -55.72 -13.17 39.12
CA THR A 508 -56.54 -13.94 40.06
C THR A 508 -57.70 -14.67 39.36
N LYS A 509 -58.41 -13.98 38.46
CA LYS A 509 -59.47 -14.61 37.65
C LYS A 509 -58.90 -15.71 36.74
N TYR A 510 -57.74 -15.48 36.13
CA TYR A 510 -57.07 -16.48 35.30
C TYR A 510 -56.66 -17.72 36.09
N TYR A 511 -56.00 -17.54 37.25
CA TYR A 511 -55.55 -18.64 38.09
C TYR A 511 -56.74 -19.44 38.64
N TYR A 512 -57.78 -18.75 39.12
CA TYR A 512 -59.02 -19.40 39.56
C TYR A 512 -59.62 -20.28 38.46
N GLN A 513 -59.78 -19.77 37.24
CA GLN A 513 -60.32 -20.55 36.13
C GLN A 513 -59.44 -21.76 35.79
N LEU A 514 -58.12 -21.59 35.86
CA LEU A 514 -57.17 -22.67 35.63
C LEU A 514 -57.29 -23.76 36.70
N ALA A 515 -57.29 -23.39 37.98
CA ALA A 515 -57.43 -24.30 39.11
C ALA A 515 -58.79 -25.04 39.07
N PHE A 516 -59.88 -24.33 38.77
CA PHE A 516 -61.20 -24.93 38.60
C PHE A 516 -61.24 -25.97 37.47
N LYS A 517 -60.66 -25.65 36.31
CA LYS A 517 -60.57 -26.59 35.17
C LYS A 517 -59.68 -27.80 35.49
N LYS A 518 -58.57 -27.60 36.20
CA LYS A 518 -57.68 -28.69 36.64
C LYS A 518 -58.39 -29.61 37.64
N ALA A 519 -59.02 -29.06 38.67
CA ALA A 519 -59.79 -29.81 39.67
C ALA A 519 -60.85 -30.69 39.02
N ARG A 520 -61.58 -30.14 38.04
CA ARG A 520 -62.58 -30.90 37.27
C ARG A 520 -61.97 -31.99 36.40
N LYS A 521 -60.87 -31.69 35.69
CA LYS A 521 -60.19 -32.65 34.80
C LYS A 521 -59.59 -33.82 35.58
N PHE A 522 -58.98 -33.55 36.73
CA PHE A 522 -58.24 -34.52 37.53
C PHE A 522 -59.03 -35.04 38.76
N LYS A 523 -60.29 -34.60 38.91
CA LYS A 523 -61.23 -35.05 39.95
C LYS A 523 -60.71 -34.95 41.39
N TYR A 524 -60.09 -33.83 41.74
CA TYR A 524 -59.70 -33.52 43.12
C TYR A 524 -60.56 -32.40 43.72
N PRO A 525 -60.75 -32.36 45.06
CA PRO A 525 -61.54 -31.32 45.69
C PRO A 525 -60.85 -29.96 45.61
N ILE A 526 -61.62 -28.92 45.31
CA ILE A 526 -61.18 -27.53 45.34
C ILE A 526 -62.13 -26.74 46.21
N SER A 527 -61.59 -25.96 47.14
CA SER A 527 -62.37 -25.09 48.03
C SER A 527 -62.07 -23.64 47.70
N ILE A 528 -63.13 -22.84 47.52
CA ILE A 528 -63.00 -21.44 47.12
C ILE A 528 -63.53 -20.58 48.26
N GLY A 529 -62.63 -19.80 48.84
CA GLY A 529 -62.93 -18.80 49.86
C GLY A 529 -63.00 -17.41 49.21
N TYR A 530 -64.11 -16.72 49.41
CA TYR A 530 -64.26 -15.33 49.01
C TYR A 530 -64.35 -14.48 50.28
N LEU A 531 -63.44 -13.51 50.43
CA LEU A 531 -63.33 -12.60 51.56
C LEU A 531 -63.68 -11.19 51.11
N VAL A 532 -64.52 -10.50 51.86
CA VAL A 532 -64.93 -9.11 51.57
C VAL A 532 -64.79 -8.26 52.81
N ILE A 533 -64.23 -7.07 52.65
CA ILE A 533 -64.24 -6.03 53.67
C ILE A 533 -65.57 -5.26 53.53
N ASP A 534 -66.50 -5.50 54.45
CA ASP A 534 -67.85 -4.92 54.42
C ASP A 534 -67.84 -3.39 54.42
N ASN A 535 -66.94 -2.79 55.20
CA ASN A 535 -66.84 -1.35 55.36
C ASN A 535 -65.81 -0.70 54.42
N TRP A 536 -65.43 -1.36 53.32
CA TRP A 536 -64.40 -0.87 52.39
C TRP A 536 -64.73 0.51 51.81
N GLN A 537 -65.97 0.73 51.38
CA GLN A 537 -66.39 2.02 50.82
C GLN A 537 -66.29 3.16 51.85
N ALA A 538 -66.63 2.88 53.11
CA ALA A 538 -66.48 3.85 54.19
C ALA A 538 -64.99 4.16 54.47
N LEU A 539 -64.12 3.15 54.41
CA LEU A 539 -62.68 3.34 54.57
C LEU A 539 -62.10 4.21 53.44
N VAL A 540 -62.43 3.91 52.18
CA VAL A 540 -61.95 4.69 51.03
C VAL A 540 -62.48 6.12 51.05
N PHE A 541 -63.68 6.35 51.58
CA PHE A 541 -64.25 7.70 51.73
C PHE A 541 -63.55 8.52 52.82
N HIS A 542 -63.18 7.89 53.95
CA HIS A 542 -62.60 8.60 55.10
C HIS A 542 -61.07 8.73 55.08
N PHE A 543 -60.36 7.87 54.34
CA PHE A 543 -58.89 7.82 54.37
C PHE A 543 -58.26 8.06 52.98
N ASN A 544 -57.07 8.66 52.97
CA ASN A 544 -56.34 8.91 51.73
C ASN A 544 -55.79 7.61 51.10
N LYS A 545 -55.44 7.68 49.81
CA LYS A 545 -54.92 6.54 49.03
C LYS A 545 -53.65 5.92 49.63
N LYS A 546 -52.83 6.68 50.35
CA LYS A 546 -51.60 6.17 50.99
C LYS A 546 -51.96 5.24 52.16
N ASN A 547 -52.88 5.67 53.03
CA ASN A 547 -53.33 4.90 54.18
C ASN A 547 -54.08 3.62 53.73
N ILE A 548 -54.92 3.73 52.71
CA ILE A 548 -55.62 2.57 52.12
C ILE A 548 -54.64 1.57 51.51
N ASN A 549 -53.60 2.02 50.82
CA ASN A 549 -52.56 1.13 50.30
C ASN A 549 -51.77 0.42 51.39
N GLU A 550 -51.56 1.05 52.54
CA GLU A 550 -50.88 0.46 53.69
C GLU A 550 -51.75 -0.63 54.34
N VAL A 551 -53.03 -0.33 54.57
CA VAL A 551 -54.02 -1.31 55.03
C VAL A 551 -54.11 -2.49 54.05
N THR A 552 -54.14 -2.24 52.75
CA THR A 552 -54.17 -3.30 51.71
C THR A 552 -52.93 -4.20 51.77
N LYS A 553 -51.74 -3.62 51.99
CA LYS A 553 -50.49 -4.37 52.14
C LYS A 553 -50.44 -5.21 53.41
N GLU A 554 -50.99 -4.69 54.50
CA GLU A 554 -51.08 -5.42 55.76
C GLU A 554 -52.08 -6.57 55.67
N VAL A 555 -53.27 -6.34 55.09
CA VAL A 555 -54.24 -7.41 54.79
C VAL A 555 -53.60 -8.48 53.92
N ALA A 556 -52.87 -8.08 52.88
CA ALA A 556 -52.14 -8.99 52.00
C ALA A 556 -51.08 -9.83 52.74
N SER A 557 -50.32 -9.20 53.63
CA SER A 557 -49.32 -9.89 54.45
C SER A 557 -49.94 -10.91 55.39
N ILE A 558 -51.08 -10.57 56.02
CA ILE A 558 -51.77 -11.48 56.95
C ILE A 558 -52.36 -12.67 56.19
N ILE A 559 -52.96 -12.45 55.03
CA ILE A 559 -53.44 -13.54 54.17
C ILE A 559 -52.27 -14.45 53.78
N ASN A 560 -51.16 -13.89 53.30
CA ASN A 560 -49.98 -14.66 52.88
C ASN A 560 -49.29 -15.42 54.02
N GLU A 561 -49.44 -14.99 55.28
CA GLU A 561 -48.89 -15.70 56.45
C GLU A 561 -49.74 -16.93 56.84
N HIS A 562 -51.03 -16.94 56.50
CA HIS A 562 -51.98 -17.98 56.90
C HIS A 562 -52.31 -18.97 55.77
N ILE A 563 -51.78 -18.75 54.57
CA ILE A 563 -51.88 -19.66 53.42
C ILE A 563 -50.53 -20.37 53.22
N THR A 564 -50.56 -21.56 52.62
CA THR A 564 -49.34 -22.35 52.33
C THR A 564 -48.85 -22.14 50.90
N ASP A 565 -47.66 -22.65 50.57
CA ASP A 565 -47.08 -22.57 49.22
C ASP A 565 -47.96 -23.19 48.11
N PHE A 566 -48.95 -24.01 48.49
CA PHE A 566 -49.89 -24.67 47.58
C PHE A 566 -51.26 -24.00 47.53
N ASP A 567 -51.48 -22.98 48.35
CA ASP A 567 -52.70 -22.19 48.40
C ASP A 567 -52.50 -20.90 47.60
N TYR A 568 -53.55 -20.41 46.96
CA TYR A 568 -53.49 -19.19 46.16
C TYR A 568 -54.38 -18.10 46.75
N ALA A 569 -53.86 -16.88 46.87
CA ALA A 569 -54.63 -15.70 47.26
C ALA A 569 -54.42 -14.55 46.27
N GLY A 570 -55.53 -13.94 45.87
CA GLY A 570 -55.56 -12.91 44.84
C GLY A 570 -56.59 -11.84 45.13
N LEU A 571 -56.40 -10.64 44.58
CA LEU A 571 -57.42 -9.59 44.64
C LEU A 571 -58.51 -9.92 43.61
N PHE A 572 -59.79 -9.81 43.95
CA PHE A 572 -60.90 -10.00 42.99
C PHE A 572 -61.46 -8.66 42.50
N HIS A 573 -61.70 -7.75 43.44
CA HIS A 573 -61.95 -6.32 43.26
C HIS A 573 -61.38 -5.57 44.48
N GLU A 574 -61.39 -4.24 44.48
CA GLU A 574 -60.89 -3.46 45.62
C GLU A 574 -61.66 -3.82 46.91
N GLY A 575 -60.95 -4.26 47.95
CA GLY A 575 -61.55 -4.72 49.21
C GLY A 575 -62.09 -6.15 49.20
N GLU A 576 -61.94 -6.87 48.08
CA GLU A 576 -62.44 -8.24 47.88
C GLU A 576 -61.30 -9.17 47.47
N TYR A 577 -61.17 -10.31 48.17
CA TYR A 577 -60.08 -11.26 47.96
C TYR A 577 -60.65 -12.65 47.65
N LEU A 578 -59.99 -13.33 46.71
CA LEU A 578 -60.31 -14.69 46.32
C LEU A 578 -59.17 -15.61 46.72
N LEU A 579 -59.50 -16.65 47.49
CA LEU A 579 -58.57 -17.67 47.93
C LEU A 579 -58.98 -19.01 47.35
N VAL A 580 -58.01 -19.70 46.76
CA VAL A 580 -58.20 -20.97 46.08
C VAL A 580 -57.33 -22.02 46.75
N PHE A 581 -57.97 -23.06 47.26
CA PHE A 581 -57.32 -24.17 47.97
C PHE A 581 -57.51 -25.45 47.17
N GLU A 582 -56.44 -25.93 46.53
CA GLU A 582 -56.44 -27.18 45.78
C GLU A 582 -56.20 -28.37 46.73
N HIS A 583 -56.91 -29.48 46.55
CA HIS A 583 -56.80 -30.72 47.35
C HIS A 583 -57.21 -30.61 48.83
N GLU A 584 -57.74 -29.48 49.29
CA GLU A 584 -58.18 -29.32 50.68
C GLU A 584 -59.69 -29.48 50.87
N SER A 585 -60.07 -30.11 52.00
CA SER A 585 -61.47 -30.28 52.38
C SER A 585 -62.07 -28.99 52.96
N ARG A 586 -63.38 -28.81 52.75
CA ARG A 586 -64.12 -27.63 53.20
C ARG A 586 -63.92 -27.31 54.69
N LYS A 587 -63.84 -28.33 55.55
CA LYS A 587 -63.68 -28.15 57.01
C LYS A 587 -62.34 -27.49 57.36
N LYS A 588 -61.24 -27.97 56.76
CA LYS A 588 -59.88 -27.45 56.99
C LYS A 588 -59.72 -26.03 56.46
N VAL A 589 -60.30 -25.75 55.29
CA VAL A 589 -60.29 -24.40 54.70
C VAL A 589 -61.12 -23.42 55.52
N ASN A 590 -62.26 -23.85 56.07
CA ASN A 590 -63.05 -23.02 56.97
C ASN A 590 -62.25 -22.61 58.22
N GLU A 591 -61.49 -23.53 58.82
CA GLU A 591 -60.61 -23.23 59.96
C GLU A 591 -59.52 -22.21 59.59
N LYS A 592 -58.91 -22.31 58.39
CA LYS A 592 -57.94 -21.32 57.88
C LYS A 592 -58.58 -19.94 57.70
N LEU A 593 -59.76 -19.87 57.07
CA LEU A 593 -60.46 -18.60 56.86
C LEU A 593 -60.89 -17.93 58.16
N VAL A 594 -61.37 -18.70 59.15
CA VAL A 594 -61.71 -18.18 60.48
C VAL A 594 -60.47 -17.60 61.16
N LYS A 595 -59.31 -18.27 61.07
CA LYS A 595 -58.05 -17.75 61.63
C LYS A 595 -57.62 -16.44 60.95
N ILE A 596 -57.73 -16.36 59.62
CA ILE A 596 -57.43 -15.14 58.85
C ILE A 596 -58.32 -13.98 59.34
N ILE A 597 -59.63 -14.21 59.48
CA ILE A 597 -60.57 -13.18 59.92
C ILE A 597 -60.31 -12.77 61.37
N GLN A 598 -60.02 -13.73 62.26
CA GLN A 598 -59.68 -13.44 63.64
C GLN A 598 -58.38 -12.63 63.73
N ALA A 599 -57.36 -12.96 62.93
CA ALA A 599 -56.11 -12.21 62.86
C ALA A 599 -56.31 -10.79 62.32
N LEU A 600 -57.20 -10.61 61.33
CA LEU A 600 -57.53 -9.30 60.76
C LEU A 600 -58.37 -8.45 61.72
N ASN A 601 -59.36 -9.02 62.40
CA ASN A 601 -60.24 -8.31 63.34
C ASN A 601 -59.52 -7.93 64.65
N THR A 602 -58.51 -8.69 65.07
CA THR A 602 -57.72 -8.40 66.28
C THR A 602 -56.54 -7.45 66.02
N ARG A 603 -56.23 -7.15 64.75
CA ARG A 603 -55.13 -6.26 64.38
C ARG A 603 -55.55 -4.80 64.54
N ALA A 604 -54.81 -4.04 65.35
CA ALA A 604 -54.90 -2.59 65.36
C ALA A 604 -54.15 -2.01 64.15
N PHE A 605 -54.88 -1.39 63.22
CA PHE A 605 -54.31 -0.64 62.12
C PHE A 605 -54.03 0.79 62.61
N ALA A 606 -52.77 1.09 62.94
CA ALA A 606 -52.38 2.38 63.53
C ALA A 606 -52.87 3.59 62.71
N ASN A 607 -52.99 3.42 61.40
CA ASN A 607 -53.40 4.46 60.44
C ASN A 607 -54.92 4.64 60.30
N LEU A 608 -55.73 3.77 60.92
CA LEU A 608 -57.21 3.82 60.87
C LEU A 608 -57.84 4.40 62.14
N GLY A 609 -57.06 4.72 63.17
CA GLY A 609 -57.58 5.30 64.42
C GLY A 609 -58.61 4.39 65.09
N GLY A 610 -59.84 4.88 65.30
CA GLY A 610 -60.96 4.13 65.88
C GLY A 610 -61.76 3.26 64.91
N PHE A 611 -61.40 3.23 63.61
CA PHE A 611 -62.08 2.39 62.63
C PHE A 611 -61.49 0.97 62.63
N SER A 612 -62.34 -0.04 62.80
CA SER A 612 -61.99 -1.45 62.64
C SER A 612 -62.38 -1.96 61.25
N LEU A 613 -61.65 -2.93 60.70
CA LEU A 613 -62.09 -3.66 59.51
C LEU A 613 -63.17 -4.67 59.91
N THR A 614 -64.29 -4.67 59.20
CA THR A 614 -65.33 -5.70 59.33
C THR A 614 -65.25 -6.59 58.11
N MET A 615 -64.93 -7.86 58.31
CA MET A 615 -64.74 -8.83 57.24
C MET A 615 -65.86 -9.86 57.23
N LYS A 616 -66.39 -10.17 56.04
CA LYS A 616 -67.22 -11.34 55.78
C LYS A 616 -66.49 -12.32 54.88
N TYR A 617 -66.94 -13.57 54.94
CA TYR A 617 -66.47 -14.58 54.01
C TYR A 617 -67.58 -15.53 53.60
N SER A 618 -67.42 -16.09 52.41
CA SER A 618 -68.21 -17.21 51.93
C SER A 618 -67.27 -18.32 51.47
N LEU A 619 -67.60 -19.56 51.82
CA LEU A 619 -66.82 -20.74 51.46
C LEU A 619 -67.71 -21.76 50.76
N ASN A 620 -67.34 -22.13 49.54
CA ASN A 620 -68.04 -23.16 48.79
C ASN A 620 -67.06 -24.05 48.02
N THR A 621 -67.51 -25.27 47.74
CA THR A 621 -66.78 -26.27 46.95
C THR A 621 -67.60 -26.60 45.71
N PRO A 622 -67.05 -26.57 44.49
CA PRO A 622 -67.77 -26.92 43.27
C PRO A 622 -68.20 -28.38 43.29
N ASP A 623 -69.45 -28.64 42.90
CA ASP A 623 -70.01 -29.98 42.73
C ASP A 623 -69.98 -30.42 41.26
N TYR A 624 -70.29 -31.69 40.95
CA TYR A 624 -70.26 -32.23 39.58
C TYR A 624 -71.21 -31.51 38.61
N THR A 625 -72.22 -30.80 39.13
CA THR A 625 -73.17 -30.00 38.36
C THR A 625 -72.64 -28.61 37.99
N ASP A 626 -71.51 -28.18 38.57
CA ASP A 626 -70.94 -26.86 38.36
C ASP A 626 -70.00 -26.85 37.14
N ILE A 627 -70.57 -26.61 35.96
CA ILE A 627 -69.85 -26.68 34.67
C ILE A 627 -69.07 -25.39 34.37
N ASP A 628 -69.63 -24.24 34.73
CA ASP A 628 -69.08 -22.92 34.44
C ASP A 628 -68.41 -22.30 35.69
N PRO A 629 -67.09 -22.04 35.64
CA PRO A 629 -66.36 -21.44 36.76
C PRO A 629 -66.85 -20.04 37.14
N LEU A 630 -67.33 -19.24 36.18
CA LEU A 630 -67.81 -17.88 36.45
C LEU A 630 -69.19 -17.89 37.10
N LEU A 631 -70.08 -18.76 36.64
CA LEU A 631 -71.41 -18.95 37.25
C LEU A 631 -71.31 -19.53 38.67
N PHE A 632 -70.34 -20.42 38.91
CA PHE A 632 -70.03 -20.87 40.26
C PHE A 632 -69.53 -19.73 41.14
N LEU A 633 -68.57 -18.93 40.63
CA LEU A 633 -68.02 -17.81 41.37
C LEU A 633 -69.09 -16.79 41.75
N ALA A 634 -70.02 -16.46 40.83
CA ALA A 634 -71.16 -15.59 41.10
C ALA A 634 -72.04 -16.11 42.26
N ARG A 635 -72.29 -17.42 42.34
CA ARG A 635 -73.03 -18.02 43.47
C ARG A 635 -72.25 -17.94 44.80
N VAL A 636 -70.92 -18.01 44.76
CA VAL A 636 -70.10 -17.85 45.96
C VAL A 636 -70.15 -16.40 46.43
N THR A 637 -70.00 -15.43 45.52
CA THR A 637 -70.09 -14.00 45.84
C THR A 637 -71.49 -13.60 46.33
N ASP A 638 -72.57 -14.12 45.73
CA ASP A 638 -73.94 -13.80 46.14
C ASP A 638 -74.27 -14.32 47.54
N ARG A 639 -73.72 -15.48 47.93
CA ARG A 639 -73.87 -16.03 49.29
C ARG A 639 -73.20 -15.19 50.37
N SER A 640 -72.22 -14.36 50.02
CA SER A 640 -71.61 -13.41 50.97
C SER A 640 -72.46 -12.14 51.18
N ASN A 641 -73.43 -11.87 50.27
CA ASN A 641 -74.32 -10.71 50.30
C ASN A 641 -75.68 -10.99 50.99
N VAL A 642 -75.96 -12.26 51.34
CA VAL A 642 -77.21 -12.66 52.01
C VAL A 642 -76.91 -12.97 53.48
N LYS A 643 -77.70 -12.35 54.37
CA LYS A 643 -77.55 -12.31 55.84
C LYS A 643 -77.30 -13.65 56.52
#